data_AF-A0A9E2R607-F1
#
_entry.id   AF-A0A9E2R607-F1
#
_cell.length_a   1.000
_cell.length_b   1.000
_cell.length_c   1.000
_cell.angle_alpha   90.00
_cell.angle_beta   90.00
_cell.angle_gamma   90.00
#
_symmetry.space_group_name_H-M   'P 1'
#
loop_
_entity.id
_entity.type
_entity.pdbx_description
1 polymer ?
#
loop_
_entity_poly.entity_id
_entity_poly.type
_entity_poly.pdbx_seq_one_letter_code
_entity_poly.pdbx_strand_id
1 'polypeptide(L)'
;PPYATNGGYQLFTAVVGTNYNVLGHVGPNLVTGSYHYTKTGTNTAEVNLADAQAGASISLQLEFKTATTGHYILTGATGGSQSGTFVLAPRLPVNVPELFFQSDTNSPFQLYLSGQRGMIYAAESSANLNDWAAVGKLAIANQTTNITDTNPPTVQRFYRAQVDSTAFAPDSIADQTLNFTITSGGGLWPTNGTYQWIASATNDSYQITDCAGATNGSGNWTYTRTGAESATVVGVDSQTGVQTSWQLLFTSADTGFYHATNTGDASGFQAGRFERDDGEVEFLGNVGFTADTPRGASVFFPADGTSASLSVTNTDGSIWLLNLPGDALADPVTITMTPFASIDSSAAAVPLTSGVLLEPDGLQFSDAATLTLITPGGLGAHGSLLVAEQDGSDLYFVQSTNQVNTCSTILWHFTSAAASSPSDAQWAAYVRKHLPKAEKAYAKAKQTILAMEAATVIPPPPPDYSWSCRPTNSAAGGKIDTYIKQVFKPESDAIKKLMSAAAQLALMTNDPAPEPQELAQALIETDEYSQVDNLFQRYYWSASGGAISFNTNNITNPNKFMGVYRLASSVNKADVHYGGAGRPDWKSNSKSWAKYVRNFDLNVLKEQHDYKMFDACQNVEAFMEQAFNTAPDSGFTTKLLKAMTFDLTVDINLTAPSLQMEAEGDLTLTADMSYTLRGSGTINYLSGTLSSAILLPGQSFTQNVVVTNLDACDSMTAGFVLDRLGADQENWEVAGADFTGNFLKILGGGPFIGNGNVVLPPSPYVGQIGLPATLNNRQAQAVNQTFEAEMDGADAQVTLTLLHTPQ
;
A
#
# COMPACT_ATOMS: atom_id res chain seq x y z
N PRO A 1 -30.64 42.83 21.34
CA PRO A 1 -31.32 41.60 21.84
C PRO A 1 -30.34 40.41 21.77
N PRO A 2 -30.35 39.45 22.72
CA PRO A 2 -29.39 38.35 22.70
C PRO A 2 -29.55 37.54 21.41
N TYR A 3 -28.42 37.22 20.77
CA TYR A 3 -28.34 36.43 19.53
C TYR A 3 -29.00 35.06 19.75
N ALA A 4 -28.80 34.42 20.90
CA ALA A 4 -29.69 33.36 21.39
C ALA A 4 -29.92 33.45 22.90
N THR A 5 -31.08 33.04 23.40
CA THR A 5 -31.35 32.96 24.86
C THR A 5 -30.74 31.71 25.51
N ASN A 6 -30.54 30.65 24.74
CA ASN A 6 -29.84 29.41 25.09
C ASN A 6 -29.55 28.60 23.82
N GLY A 7 -28.63 27.63 23.89
CA GLY A 7 -28.32 26.74 22.76
C GLY A 7 -26.84 26.70 22.40
N GLY A 8 -26.50 25.87 21.42
CA GLY A 8 -25.17 25.76 20.83
C GLY A 8 -25.24 26.08 19.35
N TYR A 9 -24.15 26.63 18.81
CA TYR A 9 -23.99 26.91 17.40
C TYR A 9 -22.56 26.71 16.97
N GLN A 10 -22.38 26.47 15.68
CA GLN A 10 -21.08 26.23 15.05
C GLN A 10 -20.81 27.36 14.07
N LEU A 11 -19.67 28.01 14.23
CA LEU A 11 -19.18 29.04 13.31
C LEU A 11 -18.12 28.40 12.42
N PHE A 12 -18.38 28.41 11.12
CA PHE A 12 -17.47 27.93 10.08
C PHE A 12 -16.79 29.13 9.45
N THR A 13 -15.46 29.16 9.48
CA THR A 13 -14.66 30.14 8.74
C THR A 13 -14.13 29.51 7.47
N ALA A 14 -14.11 30.26 6.38
CA ALA A 14 -13.45 29.83 5.15
C ALA A 14 -11.96 29.61 5.40
N VAL A 15 -11.40 28.56 4.79
CA VAL A 15 -9.95 28.26 4.83
C VAL A 15 -9.14 29.37 4.15
N VAL A 16 -9.73 30.00 3.12
CA VAL A 16 -9.14 31.11 2.35
C VAL A 16 -10.21 32.18 2.18
N GLY A 17 -9.83 33.43 2.45
CA GLY A 17 -10.72 34.59 2.38
C GLY A 17 -11.27 34.99 3.75
N THR A 18 -12.23 35.91 3.73
CA THR A 18 -12.80 36.50 4.93
C THR A 18 -14.20 35.99 5.22
N ASN A 19 -14.71 34.92 4.62
CA ASN A 19 -16.13 34.55 4.79
C ASN A 19 -16.37 33.62 5.99
N TYR A 20 -17.52 33.77 6.64
CA TYR A 20 -18.00 32.84 7.67
C TYR A 20 -19.47 32.45 7.46
N ASN A 21 -19.85 31.29 7.99
CA ASN A 21 -21.22 30.81 8.09
C ASN A 21 -21.50 30.28 9.49
N VAL A 22 -22.74 30.38 9.96
CA VAL A 22 -23.13 29.92 11.29
C VAL A 22 -24.27 28.90 11.20
N LEU A 23 -24.09 27.75 11.85
CA LEU A 23 -25.10 26.70 11.99
C LEU A 23 -25.61 26.63 13.43
N GLY A 24 -26.92 26.44 13.61
CA GLY A 24 -27.56 26.38 14.93
C GLY A 24 -28.34 27.66 15.27
N HIS A 25 -28.97 27.66 16.44
CA HIS A 25 -29.92 28.72 16.84
C HIS A 25 -29.16 29.93 17.40
N VAL A 26 -28.74 30.87 16.54
CA VAL A 26 -28.01 32.12 16.91
C VAL A 26 -28.83 33.38 16.68
N GLY A 27 -30.13 33.20 16.47
CA GLY A 27 -31.08 34.27 16.22
C GLY A 27 -30.90 34.93 14.85
N PRO A 28 -31.65 36.01 14.57
CA PRO A 28 -31.80 36.54 13.22
C PRO A 28 -30.59 37.33 12.69
N ASN A 29 -29.56 37.55 13.50
CA ASN A 29 -28.53 38.56 13.25
C ASN A 29 -27.09 37.99 13.22
N LEU A 30 -26.92 36.66 13.11
CA LEU A 30 -25.60 36.03 12.93
C LEU A 30 -25.74 34.74 12.09
N VAL A 31 -25.74 34.88 10.76
CA VAL A 31 -26.05 33.78 9.81
C VAL A 31 -24.90 33.54 8.85
N THR A 32 -24.46 34.58 8.14
CA THR A 32 -23.38 34.52 7.15
C THR A 32 -22.80 35.90 6.93
N GLY A 33 -21.52 35.98 6.57
CA GLY A 33 -20.90 37.26 6.27
C GLY A 33 -19.39 37.18 6.16
N SER A 34 -18.72 38.30 6.40
CA SER A 34 -17.26 38.35 6.43
C SER A 34 -16.71 38.51 7.86
N TYR A 35 -15.58 37.90 8.17
CA TYR A 35 -14.88 37.97 9.44
C TYR A 35 -13.45 38.49 9.25
N HIS A 36 -12.93 39.11 10.30
CA HIS A 36 -11.52 39.47 10.44
C HIS A 36 -11.02 39.02 11.81
N TYR A 37 -10.00 38.18 11.82
CA TYR A 37 -9.40 37.65 13.05
C TYR A 37 -8.14 38.45 13.42
N THR A 38 -8.01 38.82 14.68
CA THR A 38 -6.82 39.49 15.22
C THR A 38 -6.43 38.86 16.55
N LYS A 39 -5.17 38.42 16.66
CA LYS A 39 -4.63 37.96 17.94
C LYS A 39 -4.33 39.18 18.83
N THR A 40 -4.95 39.27 20.01
CA THR A 40 -4.85 40.43 20.91
C THR A 40 -3.91 40.18 22.09
N GLY A 41 -3.54 38.93 22.35
CA GLY A 41 -2.61 38.55 23.41
C GLY A 41 -2.13 37.10 23.27
N THR A 42 -1.41 36.58 24.28
CA THR A 42 -0.86 35.21 24.25
C THR A 42 -1.95 34.16 24.04
N ASN A 43 -3.06 34.30 24.79
CA ASN A 43 -4.21 33.38 24.78
C ASN A 43 -5.52 34.11 24.47
N THR A 44 -5.48 35.32 23.91
CA THR A 44 -6.68 36.09 23.59
C THR A 44 -6.69 36.54 22.14
N ALA A 45 -7.88 36.58 21.54
CA ALA A 45 -8.10 37.06 20.19
C ALA A 45 -9.44 37.78 20.07
N GLU A 46 -9.58 38.57 19.02
CA GLU A 46 -10.81 39.25 18.63
C GLU A 46 -11.16 38.87 17.19
N VAL A 47 -12.45 38.61 16.95
CA VAL A 47 -13.00 38.34 15.63
C VAL A 47 -14.11 39.35 15.33
N ASN A 48 -13.88 40.18 14.32
CA ASN A 48 -14.88 41.13 13.84
C ASN A 48 -15.70 40.49 12.73
N LEU A 49 -16.98 40.24 12.98
CA LEU A 49 -17.94 39.59 12.08
C LEU A 49 -18.87 40.65 11.48
N ALA A 50 -18.73 40.95 10.19
CA ALA A 50 -19.69 41.73 9.42
C ALA A 50 -20.74 40.79 8.83
N ASP A 51 -21.91 40.71 9.46
CA ASP A 51 -23.04 39.89 9.01
C ASP A 51 -23.71 40.51 7.77
N ALA A 52 -23.87 39.70 6.72
CA ALA A 52 -24.40 40.13 5.43
C ALA A 52 -25.91 40.42 5.46
N GLN A 53 -26.64 39.93 6.46
CA GLN A 53 -28.08 40.06 6.58
C GLN A 53 -28.50 41.18 7.54
N ALA A 54 -27.77 41.35 8.64
CA ALA A 54 -27.99 42.40 9.63
C ALA A 54 -27.27 43.71 9.30
N GLY A 55 -26.23 43.68 8.45
CA GLY A 55 -25.47 44.86 8.01
C GLY A 55 -24.66 45.56 9.10
N ALA A 56 -24.53 44.94 10.28
CA ALA A 56 -23.88 45.51 11.46
C ALA A 56 -22.74 44.60 11.95
N SER A 57 -21.61 45.21 12.33
CA SER A 57 -20.43 44.46 12.79
C SER A 57 -20.58 43.95 14.22
N ILE A 58 -20.25 42.68 14.44
CA ILE A 58 -20.32 41.98 15.71
C ILE A 58 -18.89 41.65 16.13
N SER A 59 -18.52 41.92 17.38
CA SER A 59 -17.19 41.56 17.90
C SER A 59 -17.30 40.29 18.74
N LEU A 60 -16.49 39.29 18.42
CA LEU A 60 -16.34 38.04 19.15
C LEU A 60 -14.95 38.01 19.78
N GLN A 61 -14.90 38.21 21.09
CA GLN A 61 -13.68 38.05 21.88
C GLN A 61 -13.53 36.59 22.29
N LEU A 62 -12.32 36.05 22.11
CA LEU A 62 -11.95 34.67 22.40
C LEU A 62 -10.84 34.65 23.45
N GLU A 63 -11.02 33.81 24.47
CA GLU A 63 -10.00 33.50 25.48
C GLU A 63 -9.75 31.99 25.49
N PHE A 64 -8.55 31.59 25.09
CA PHE A 64 -8.15 30.20 24.93
C PHE A 64 -7.64 29.63 26.27
N LYS A 65 -8.24 28.53 26.71
CA LYS A 65 -7.78 27.74 27.86
C LYS A 65 -6.84 26.61 27.42
N THR A 66 -7.07 26.05 26.25
CA THR A 66 -6.18 25.11 25.54
C THR A 66 -6.09 25.53 24.07
N ALA A 67 -5.27 24.84 23.27
CA ALA A 67 -5.19 25.09 21.83
C ALA A 67 -6.55 24.94 21.10
N THR A 68 -7.50 24.21 21.68
CA THR A 68 -8.80 23.90 21.05
C THR A 68 -10.01 24.24 21.90
N THR A 69 -9.86 24.77 23.11
CA THR A 69 -11.01 25.08 23.98
C THR A 69 -10.84 26.42 24.67
N GLY A 70 -11.95 27.10 24.96
CA GLY A 70 -11.90 28.41 25.59
C GLY A 70 -13.26 29.01 25.91
N HIS A 71 -13.23 30.28 26.29
CA HIS A 71 -14.40 31.11 26.54
C HIS A 71 -14.55 32.16 25.46
N TYR A 72 -15.79 32.55 25.17
CA TYR A 72 -16.04 33.66 24.24
C TYR A 72 -16.98 34.70 24.84
N ILE A 73 -16.86 35.93 24.34
CA ILE A 73 -17.82 37.02 24.54
C ILE A 73 -18.17 37.60 23.17
N LEU A 74 -19.42 37.46 22.75
CA LEU A 74 -19.99 38.04 21.55
C LEU A 74 -20.71 39.34 21.91
N THR A 75 -20.35 40.46 21.28
CA THR A 75 -20.92 41.79 21.52
C THR A 75 -21.50 42.37 20.24
N GLY A 76 -22.78 42.75 20.28
CA GLY A 76 -23.49 43.29 19.13
C GLY A 76 -23.31 44.80 18.92
N ALA A 77 -23.40 45.24 17.66
CA ALA A 77 -23.23 46.65 17.26
C ALA A 77 -24.16 47.65 17.97
N THR A 78 -25.40 47.23 18.30
CA THR A 78 -26.43 48.10 18.90
C THR A 78 -26.61 47.88 20.41
N GLY A 79 -25.66 47.20 21.05
CA GLY A 79 -25.72 46.82 22.47
C GLY A 79 -26.34 45.44 22.73
N GLY A 80 -25.78 44.75 23.73
CA GLY A 80 -26.09 43.37 24.11
C GLY A 80 -24.86 42.46 24.00
N SER A 81 -24.67 41.56 24.97
CA SER A 81 -23.57 40.59 24.98
C SER A 81 -24.07 39.17 25.28
N GLN A 82 -23.37 38.19 24.71
CA GLN A 82 -23.53 36.77 25.00
C GLN A 82 -22.16 36.19 25.31
N SER A 83 -22.07 35.32 26.31
CA SER A 83 -20.83 34.62 26.62
C SER A 83 -21.06 33.12 26.76
N GLY A 84 -20.01 32.35 26.56
CA GLY A 84 -20.08 30.90 26.62
C GLY A 84 -18.71 30.25 26.52
N THR A 85 -18.72 28.95 26.28
CA THR A 85 -17.52 28.16 25.97
C THR A 85 -17.50 27.78 24.50
N PHE A 86 -16.31 27.66 23.92
CA PHE A 86 -16.14 27.13 22.58
C PHE A 86 -15.18 25.93 22.60
N VAL A 87 -15.35 25.07 21.59
CA VAL A 87 -14.39 24.03 21.21
C VAL A 87 -14.09 24.26 19.72
N LEU A 88 -12.82 24.45 19.37
CA LEU A 88 -12.36 24.37 18.00
C LEU A 88 -12.40 22.92 17.57
N ALA A 89 -13.28 22.61 16.62
CA ALA A 89 -13.24 21.33 15.94
C ALA A 89 -12.01 21.30 15.01
N PRO A 90 -11.26 20.19 14.95
CA PRO A 90 -10.18 20.04 13.98
C PRO A 90 -10.74 20.21 12.56
N ARG A 91 -9.91 20.74 11.67
CA ARG A 91 -10.18 20.81 10.24
C ARG A 91 -10.41 19.38 9.77
N LEU A 92 -11.66 19.01 9.51
CA LEU A 92 -11.97 17.65 9.07
C LEU A 92 -11.22 17.38 7.75
N PRO A 93 -10.41 16.32 7.64
CA PRO A 93 -9.87 15.89 6.36
C PRO A 93 -11.07 15.50 5.49
N VAL A 94 -11.27 16.23 4.39
CA VAL A 94 -12.51 16.18 3.58
C VAL A 94 -12.59 14.94 2.68
N ASN A 95 -12.01 13.82 3.12
CA ASN A 95 -11.94 12.57 2.38
C ASN A 95 -13.23 11.75 2.48
N VAL A 96 -14.10 12.05 3.47
CA VAL A 96 -15.42 11.42 3.60
C VAL A 96 -16.49 12.52 3.49
N PRO A 97 -17.45 12.41 2.55
CA PRO A 97 -18.52 13.38 2.44
C PRO A 97 -19.43 13.32 3.67
N GLU A 98 -19.65 14.45 4.35
CA GLU A 98 -20.58 14.56 5.48
C GLU A 98 -21.74 15.50 5.14
N LEU A 99 -22.93 15.13 5.61
CA LEU A 99 -24.14 15.94 5.50
C LEU A 99 -24.44 16.63 6.84
N PHE A 100 -24.57 17.95 6.81
CA PHE A 100 -24.90 18.79 7.97
C PHE A 100 -26.30 19.36 7.83
N PHE A 101 -27.12 19.22 8.87
CA PHE A 101 -28.50 19.71 8.87
C PHE A 101 -28.58 21.14 9.40
N GLN A 102 -29.36 21.99 8.73
CA GLN A 102 -29.81 23.25 9.33
C GLN A 102 -31.11 22.98 10.09
N SER A 103 -31.19 23.35 11.37
CA SER A 103 -32.49 23.51 12.01
C SER A 103 -33.03 24.87 11.62
N ASP A 104 -34.09 24.94 10.81
CA ASP A 104 -35.22 25.84 11.10
C ASP A 104 -36.42 25.59 10.17
N THR A 105 -37.57 26.13 10.59
CA THR A 105 -38.86 25.44 10.64
C THR A 105 -39.86 25.78 9.52
N ASN A 106 -39.57 26.61 8.50
CA ASN A 106 -40.63 27.05 7.57
C ASN A 106 -40.17 27.52 6.15
N SER A 107 -39.31 26.77 5.46
CA SER A 107 -39.01 26.92 4.01
C SER A 107 -38.29 25.64 3.51
N PRO A 108 -37.98 25.42 2.20
CA PRO A 108 -37.55 24.10 1.73
C PRO A 108 -36.35 23.61 2.53
N PHE A 109 -36.35 22.32 2.85
CA PHE A 109 -35.37 21.70 3.74
C PHE A 109 -33.96 21.88 3.17
N GLN A 110 -33.05 22.50 3.93
CA GLN A 110 -31.67 22.76 3.52
C GLN A 110 -30.69 21.93 4.33
N LEU A 111 -29.68 21.42 3.64
CA LEU A 111 -28.61 20.60 4.20
C LEU A 111 -27.30 20.96 3.49
N TYR A 112 -26.20 20.99 4.23
CA TYR A 112 -24.88 21.23 3.66
C TYR A 112 -24.15 19.91 3.44
N LEU A 113 -23.40 19.80 2.36
CA LEU A 113 -22.54 18.67 2.06
C LEU A 113 -21.09 19.13 2.10
N SER A 114 -20.24 18.51 2.94
CA SER A 114 -18.79 18.55 2.76
C SER A 114 -18.33 17.46 1.80
N GLY A 115 -17.24 17.69 1.09
CA GLY A 115 -16.67 16.69 0.21
C GLY A 115 -15.35 17.14 -0.41
N GLN A 116 -14.64 16.20 -1.04
CA GLN A 116 -13.36 16.47 -1.67
C GLN A 116 -13.56 17.48 -2.82
N ARG A 117 -12.68 18.47 -2.88
CA ARG A 117 -12.69 19.48 -3.94
C ARG A 117 -12.60 18.80 -5.30
N GLY A 118 -13.46 19.22 -6.24
CA GLY A 118 -13.48 18.65 -7.60
C GLY A 118 -14.25 17.33 -7.72
N MET A 119 -14.94 16.87 -6.67
CA MET A 119 -15.89 15.76 -6.77
C MET A 119 -17.31 16.29 -6.98
N ILE A 120 -18.08 15.59 -7.81
CA ILE A 120 -19.55 15.75 -7.91
C ILE A 120 -20.19 14.67 -7.06
N TYR A 121 -21.08 15.12 -6.18
CA TYR A 121 -21.88 14.22 -5.35
C TYR A 121 -23.34 14.24 -5.81
N ALA A 122 -23.93 13.06 -5.94
CA ALA A 122 -25.37 12.91 -6.03
C ALA A 122 -25.95 12.88 -4.61
N ALA A 123 -26.76 13.88 -4.29
CA ALA A 123 -27.56 13.93 -3.09
C ALA A 123 -28.89 13.21 -3.35
N GLU A 124 -29.25 12.30 -2.45
CA GLU A 124 -30.46 11.49 -2.55
C GLU A 124 -31.22 11.49 -1.23
N SER A 125 -32.52 11.31 -1.31
CA SER A 125 -33.41 11.17 -0.16
C SER A 125 -34.19 9.87 -0.22
N SER A 126 -34.52 9.29 0.93
CA SER A 126 -35.33 8.08 1.05
C SER A 126 -36.31 8.19 2.21
N ALA A 127 -37.51 7.64 2.05
CA ALA A 127 -38.49 7.53 3.14
C ALA A 127 -38.35 6.22 3.94
N ASN A 128 -37.64 5.22 3.41
CA ASN A 128 -37.63 3.85 3.95
C ASN A 128 -36.25 3.15 3.87
N LEU A 129 -35.19 3.87 3.51
CA LEU A 129 -33.82 3.39 3.26
C LEU A 129 -33.63 2.42 2.08
N ASN A 130 -34.72 2.03 1.41
CA ASN A 130 -34.69 1.11 0.27
C ASN A 130 -34.86 1.86 -1.06
N ASP A 131 -35.78 2.81 -1.10
CA ASP A 131 -36.12 3.58 -2.29
C ASP A 131 -35.48 4.97 -2.20
N TRP A 132 -34.47 5.23 -3.02
CA TRP A 132 -33.72 6.48 -3.04
C TRP A 132 -34.12 7.32 -4.26
N ALA A 133 -34.46 8.59 -4.01
CA ALA A 133 -34.80 9.56 -5.04
C ALA A 133 -33.77 10.69 -5.07
N ALA A 134 -33.37 11.10 -6.27
CA ALA A 134 -32.41 12.19 -6.45
C ALA A 134 -32.97 13.52 -5.92
N VAL A 135 -32.18 14.17 -5.06
CA VAL A 135 -32.40 15.55 -4.60
C VAL A 135 -31.66 16.53 -5.50
N GLY A 136 -30.43 16.18 -5.92
CA GLY A 136 -29.63 16.98 -6.85
C GLY A 136 -28.20 16.46 -7.02
N LYS A 137 -27.46 17.03 -7.97
CA LYS A 137 -26.02 16.78 -8.16
C LYS A 137 -25.26 18.08 -7.90
N LEU A 138 -24.22 18.03 -7.05
CA LEU A 138 -23.48 19.23 -6.66
C LEU A 138 -21.98 19.01 -6.75
N ALA A 139 -21.29 19.95 -7.39
CA ALA A 139 -19.84 20.02 -7.40
C ALA A 139 -19.34 20.73 -6.14
N ILE A 140 -18.35 20.16 -5.46
CA ILE A 140 -17.69 20.84 -4.33
C ILE A 140 -16.55 21.70 -4.86
N ALA A 141 -16.84 22.99 -5.05
CA ALA A 141 -15.84 24.00 -5.45
C ALA A 141 -14.92 24.42 -4.29
N ASN A 142 -15.47 24.51 -3.06
CA ASN A 142 -14.79 24.98 -1.84
C ASN A 142 -15.29 24.25 -0.59
N GLN A 143 -14.73 23.07 -0.27
CA GLN A 143 -14.95 22.21 0.93
C GLN A 143 -16.38 21.87 1.36
N THR A 144 -17.40 22.69 1.09
CA THR A 144 -18.82 22.52 1.40
C THR A 144 -19.70 23.13 0.30
N THR A 145 -20.93 22.64 0.16
CA THR A 145 -21.97 23.22 -0.71
C THR A 145 -23.36 23.05 -0.07
N ASN A 146 -24.32 23.92 -0.42
CA ASN A 146 -25.69 23.84 0.09
C ASN A 146 -26.59 23.01 -0.85
N ILE A 147 -27.44 22.18 -0.26
CA ILE A 147 -28.42 21.32 -0.93
C ILE A 147 -29.80 21.75 -0.43
N THR A 148 -30.70 22.07 -1.36
CA THR A 148 -32.09 22.43 -1.04
C THR A 148 -33.03 21.37 -1.59
N ASP A 149 -33.74 20.65 -0.71
CA ASP A 149 -34.87 19.80 -1.11
C ASP A 149 -36.10 20.71 -1.31
N THR A 150 -36.37 21.02 -2.57
CA THR A 150 -37.48 21.90 -2.98
C THR A 150 -38.85 21.23 -2.95
N ASN A 151 -38.92 19.93 -2.69
CA ASN A 151 -40.18 19.19 -2.70
C ASN A 151 -40.29 18.21 -1.50
N PRO A 152 -40.17 18.69 -0.26
CA PRO A 152 -40.18 17.82 0.91
C PRO A 152 -41.60 17.27 1.14
N PRO A 153 -41.84 15.94 1.08
CA PRO A 153 -43.12 15.36 1.46
C PRO A 153 -43.29 15.39 2.98
N THR A 154 -44.53 15.21 3.46
CA THR A 154 -44.95 15.36 4.86
C THR A 154 -44.47 14.25 5.83
N VAL A 155 -43.41 13.51 5.52
CA VAL A 155 -42.90 12.36 6.30
C VAL A 155 -41.40 12.48 6.57
N GLN A 156 -40.95 11.83 7.66
CA GLN A 156 -39.52 11.72 8.00
C GLN A 156 -38.74 11.04 6.86
N ARG A 157 -37.54 11.55 6.57
CA ARG A 157 -36.66 11.09 5.49
C ARG A 157 -35.23 10.90 5.96
N PHE A 158 -34.51 10.07 5.21
CA PHE A 158 -33.08 9.88 5.27
C PHE A 158 -32.44 10.58 4.06
N TYR A 159 -31.24 11.11 4.25
CA TYR A 159 -30.45 11.72 3.18
C TYR A 159 -29.10 11.03 3.10
N ARG A 160 -28.58 10.89 1.89
CA ARG A 160 -27.20 10.45 1.63
C ARG A 160 -26.61 11.27 0.50
N ALA A 161 -25.29 11.36 0.49
CA ALA A 161 -24.53 11.84 -0.64
C ALA A 161 -23.55 10.75 -1.07
N GLN A 162 -23.52 10.46 -2.36
CA GLN A 162 -22.57 9.53 -2.95
C GLN A 162 -21.78 10.23 -4.03
N VAL A 163 -20.53 9.82 -4.21
CA VAL A 163 -19.73 10.28 -5.36
C VAL A 163 -20.44 9.80 -6.63
N ASP A 164 -20.82 10.74 -7.48
CA ASP A 164 -21.52 10.48 -8.74
C ASP A 164 -20.57 10.55 -9.92
N SER A 165 -19.72 11.59 -9.96
CA SER A 165 -18.66 11.72 -10.96
C SER A 165 -17.52 12.62 -10.47
N THR A 166 -16.41 12.63 -11.17
CA THR A 166 -15.31 13.57 -10.98
C THR A 166 -15.54 14.83 -11.82
N ALA A 167 -15.18 16.01 -11.29
CA ALA A 167 -15.20 17.28 -12.01
C ALA A 167 -13.96 18.08 -11.65
N PHE A 168 -12.89 17.80 -12.37
CA PHE A 168 -11.56 18.27 -12.03
C PHE A 168 -11.26 19.70 -12.48
N ALA A 169 -12.02 20.26 -13.43
CA ALA A 169 -11.82 21.65 -13.87
C ALA A 169 -12.32 22.63 -12.78
N PRO A 170 -11.46 23.51 -12.23
CA PRO A 170 -11.86 24.46 -11.21
C PRO A 170 -12.72 25.60 -11.80
N ASP A 171 -13.40 26.36 -10.95
CA ASP A 171 -14.14 27.56 -11.42
C ASP A 171 -13.22 28.75 -11.72
N SER A 172 -11.97 28.72 -11.21
CA SER A 172 -10.93 29.71 -11.48
C SER A 172 -9.53 29.10 -11.28
N ILE A 173 -8.55 29.65 -12.00
CA ILE A 173 -7.11 29.37 -11.83
C ILE A 173 -6.32 30.62 -11.43
N ALA A 174 -6.99 31.65 -10.89
CA ALA A 174 -6.30 32.83 -10.36
C ALA A 174 -5.39 32.46 -9.17
N ASP A 175 -4.24 33.12 -9.06
CA ASP A 175 -3.20 32.80 -8.06
C ASP A 175 -2.70 31.35 -8.13
N GLN A 176 -2.74 30.74 -9.31
CA GLN A 176 -2.22 29.40 -9.55
C GLN A 176 -1.02 29.44 -10.50
N THR A 177 -0.08 28.52 -10.27
CA THR A 177 0.99 28.21 -11.20
C THR A 177 0.66 26.89 -11.90
N LEU A 178 0.77 26.85 -13.22
CA LEU A 178 0.65 25.64 -14.03
C LEU A 178 2.01 25.34 -14.67
N ASN A 179 2.56 24.17 -14.38
CA ASN A 179 3.74 23.63 -15.04
C ASN A 179 3.28 22.87 -16.29
N PHE A 180 3.62 23.36 -17.47
CA PHE A 180 3.26 22.77 -18.75
C PHE A 180 4.44 22.00 -19.35
N THR A 181 4.35 20.67 -19.40
CA THR A 181 5.33 19.78 -20.04
C THR A 181 4.94 19.53 -21.49
N ILE A 182 5.75 19.98 -22.44
CA ILE A 182 5.53 19.85 -23.89
C ILE A 182 5.88 18.43 -24.32
N THR A 183 4.93 17.72 -24.94
CA THR A 183 5.15 16.39 -25.52
C THR A 183 5.15 16.40 -27.04
N SER A 184 4.56 17.42 -27.67
CA SER A 184 4.52 17.57 -29.14
C SER A 184 4.13 18.98 -29.57
N GLY A 185 4.44 19.33 -30.83
CA GLY A 185 4.09 20.62 -31.43
C GLY A 185 5.29 21.42 -31.93
N GLY A 186 5.05 22.58 -32.53
CA GLY A 186 6.07 23.47 -33.08
C GLY A 186 5.51 24.75 -33.70
N GLY A 187 6.36 25.79 -33.74
CA GLY A 187 6.02 27.13 -34.23
C GLY A 187 5.94 28.17 -33.10
N LEU A 188 6.74 29.24 -33.20
CA LEU A 188 6.93 30.35 -32.24
C LEU A 188 7.33 29.99 -30.78
N TRP A 189 7.19 28.73 -30.36
CA TRP A 189 7.37 28.23 -28.99
C TRP A 189 8.32 27.00 -28.99
N PRO A 190 8.90 26.59 -27.84
CA PRO A 190 9.79 25.42 -27.75
C PRO A 190 9.12 24.12 -28.24
N THR A 191 9.87 23.19 -28.83
CA THR A 191 9.30 21.91 -29.30
C THR A 191 9.31 20.81 -28.23
N ASN A 192 9.97 21.04 -27.10
CA ASN A 192 10.11 20.14 -25.96
C ASN A 192 10.37 20.94 -24.66
N GLY A 193 10.30 20.26 -23.51
CA GLY A 193 10.59 20.85 -22.20
C GLY A 193 9.36 21.28 -21.40
N THR A 194 9.58 21.80 -20.20
CA THR A 194 8.53 22.29 -19.30
C THR A 194 8.63 23.79 -19.16
N TYR A 195 7.50 24.51 -19.13
CA TYR A 195 7.46 25.93 -18.81
C TYR A 195 6.40 26.21 -17.74
N GLN A 196 6.59 27.28 -16.96
CA GLN A 196 5.63 27.68 -15.94
C GLN A 196 4.74 28.78 -16.49
N TRP A 197 3.44 28.66 -16.21
CA TRP A 197 2.46 29.70 -16.44
C TRP A 197 1.90 30.14 -15.08
N ILE A 198 2.03 31.41 -14.75
CA ILE A 198 1.74 31.95 -13.43
C ILE A 198 0.61 32.96 -13.58
N ALA A 199 -0.55 32.68 -12.99
CA ALA A 199 -1.65 33.64 -12.90
C ALA A 199 -1.45 34.60 -11.72
N SER A 200 -1.66 35.89 -11.95
CA SER A 200 -1.73 36.87 -10.87
C SER A 200 -2.95 36.65 -9.98
N ALA A 201 -2.79 36.95 -8.69
CA ALA A 201 -3.85 36.90 -7.68
C ALA A 201 -4.80 38.10 -7.70
N THR A 202 -4.39 39.22 -8.31
CA THR A 202 -5.04 40.53 -8.11
C THR A 202 -5.51 41.20 -9.39
N ASN A 203 -5.10 40.67 -10.56
CA ASN A 203 -5.50 41.19 -11.86
C ASN A 203 -5.47 40.07 -12.89
N ASP A 204 -6.03 40.35 -14.07
CA ASP A 204 -6.09 39.42 -15.20
C ASP A 204 -4.72 39.26 -15.89
N SER A 205 -3.58 39.38 -15.18
CA SER A 205 -2.25 39.23 -15.77
C SER A 205 -1.65 37.85 -15.54
N TYR A 206 -0.85 37.39 -16.49
CA TYR A 206 -0.08 36.15 -16.41
C TYR A 206 1.39 36.36 -16.78
N GLN A 207 2.24 35.46 -16.30
CA GLN A 207 3.64 35.34 -16.72
C GLN A 207 3.92 33.93 -17.20
N ILE A 208 4.76 33.80 -18.22
CA ILE A 208 5.35 32.54 -18.64
C ILE A 208 6.84 32.60 -18.35
N THR A 209 7.34 31.65 -17.56
CA THR A 209 8.75 31.56 -17.18
C THR A 209 9.34 30.19 -17.48
N ASP A 210 10.67 30.16 -17.56
CA ASP A 210 11.46 28.93 -17.68
C ASP A 210 11.20 28.12 -18.96
N CYS A 211 10.80 28.78 -20.05
CA CYS A 211 10.77 28.19 -21.39
C CYS A 211 12.21 27.91 -21.90
N ALA A 212 12.66 26.66 -21.85
CA ALA A 212 13.89 26.25 -22.51
C ALA A 212 13.82 26.55 -24.02
N GLY A 213 14.76 27.36 -24.54
CA GLY A 213 14.84 27.67 -25.98
C GLY A 213 13.87 28.74 -26.50
N ALA A 214 13.09 29.43 -25.65
CA ALA A 214 12.26 30.56 -26.05
C ALA A 214 12.33 31.73 -25.06
N THR A 215 11.74 32.87 -25.42
CA THR A 215 11.68 34.06 -24.56
C THR A 215 10.49 33.96 -23.60
N ASN A 216 10.69 34.29 -22.33
CA ASN A 216 9.60 34.40 -21.34
C ASN A 216 8.52 35.37 -21.84
N GLY A 217 7.25 35.00 -21.67
CA GLY A 217 6.09 35.79 -22.08
C GLY A 217 5.38 36.43 -20.90
N SER A 218 4.58 37.46 -21.14
CA SER A 218 3.69 38.02 -20.11
C SER A 218 2.53 38.76 -20.77
N GLY A 219 1.37 38.76 -20.14
CA GLY A 219 0.18 39.29 -20.80
C GLY A 219 -1.05 39.33 -19.94
N ASN A 220 -2.20 39.56 -20.57
CA ASN A 220 -3.50 39.43 -19.91
C ASN A 220 -4.13 38.09 -20.26
N TRP A 221 -4.87 37.47 -19.35
CA TRP A 221 -5.53 36.19 -19.55
C TRP A 221 -6.99 36.21 -19.14
N THR A 222 -7.74 35.26 -19.68
CA THR A 222 -9.09 34.92 -19.23
C THR A 222 -9.21 33.41 -19.17
N TYR A 223 -9.89 32.92 -18.13
CA TYR A 223 -10.23 31.50 -17.99
C TYR A 223 -11.73 31.29 -18.11
N THR A 224 -12.10 30.30 -18.89
CA THR A 224 -13.48 29.87 -19.06
C THR A 224 -13.56 28.37 -18.84
N ARG A 225 -14.28 27.94 -17.82
CA ARG A 225 -14.62 26.54 -17.63
C ARG A 225 -15.58 26.11 -18.74
N THR A 226 -15.21 25.09 -19.53
CA THR A 226 -16.00 24.60 -20.67
C THR A 226 -16.73 23.30 -20.38
N GLY A 227 -16.38 22.60 -19.30
CA GLY A 227 -17.03 21.38 -18.85
C GLY A 227 -16.60 20.95 -17.44
N ALA A 228 -17.02 19.76 -17.02
CA ALA A 228 -16.66 19.20 -15.72
C ALA A 228 -15.14 18.96 -15.59
N GLU A 229 -14.50 18.55 -16.69
CA GLU A 229 -13.08 18.20 -16.78
C GLU A 229 -12.34 19.07 -17.80
N SER A 230 -12.99 20.09 -18.37
CA SER A 230 -12.40 20.90 -19.43
C SER A 230 -12.52 22.40 -19.16
N ALA A 231 -11.50 23.13 -19.58
CA ALA A 231 -11.47 24.58 -19.55
C ALA A 231 -10.66 25.16 -20.70
N THR A 232 -10.75 26.47 -20.87
CA THR A 232 -9.95 27.21 -21.84
C THR A 232 -9.34 28.42 -21.17
N VAL A 233 -8.03 28.58 -21.33
CA VAL A 233 -7.30 29.81 -21.01
C VAL A 233 -7.04 30.53 -22.32
N VAL A 234 -7.34 31.81 -22.38
CA VAL A 234 -6.96 32.67 -23.51
C VAL A 234 -6.05 33.75 -22.96
N GLY A 235 -4.85 33.88 -23.54
CA GLY A 235 -3.85 34.86 -23.13
C GLY A 235 -3.44 35.74 -24.29
N VAL A 236 -3.27 37.04 -24.03
CA VAL A 236 -2.78 38.03 -24.99
C VAL A 236 -1.44 38.53 -24.48
N ASP A 237 -0.38 38.22 -25.22
CA ASP A 237 0.98 38.65 -24.87
C ASP A 237 1.11 40.17 -24.99
N SER A 238 1.59 40.81 -23.92
CA SER A 238 1.66 42.26 -23.77
C SER A 238 2.72 42.92 -24.65
N GLN A 239 3.72 42.18 -25.15
CA GLN A 239 4.79 42.71 -25.99
C GLN A 239 4.48 42.55 -27.47
N THR A 240 3.91 41.41 -27.85
CA THR A 240 3.68 41.03 -29.26
C THR A 240 2.23 41.22 -29.70
N GLY A 241 1.29 41.33 -28.76
CA GLY A 241 -0.14 41.40 -29.02
C GLY A 241 -0.74 40.08 -29.53
N VAL A 242 0.05 39.00 -29.56
CA VAL A 242 -0.38 37.69 -30.04
C VAL A 242 -1.31 37.05 -29.01
N GLN A 243 -2.46 36.55 -29.50
CA GLN A 243 -3.42 35.84 -28.67
C GLN A 243 -3.24 34.32 -28.81
N THR A 244 -3.10 33.65 -27.68
CA THR A 244 -2.95 32.19 -27.55
C THR A 244 -4.12 31.61 -26.79
N SER A 245 -4.59 30.43 -27.20
CA SER A 245 -5.64 29.68 -26.53
C SER A 245 -5.11 28.33 -26.07
N TRP A 246 -5.14 28.06 -24.76
CA TRP A 246 -4.88 26.75 -24.17
C TRP A 246 -6.19 26.06 -23.82
N GLN A 247 -6.45 24.93 -24.44
CA GLN A 247 -7.50 24.00 -24.03
C GLN A 247 -6.92 23.08 -22.97
N LEU A 248 -7.53 23.07 -21.78
CA LEU A 248 -7.11 22.24 -20.65
C LEU A 248 -8.12 21.10 -20.47
N LEU A 249 -7.62 19.87 -20.37
CA LEU A 249 -8.37 18.67 -20.02
C LEU A 249 -7.80 18.12 -18.71
N PHE A 250 -8.54 18.23 -17.63
CA PHE A 250 -8.13 17.81 -16.30
C PHE A 250 -8.39 16.30 -16.12
N THR A 251 -7.34 15.56 -15.75
CA THR A 251 -7.42 14.15 -15.36
C THR A 251 -7.46 13.95 -13.84
N SER A 252 -7.11 15.00 -13.09
CA SER A 252 -7.26 15.10 -11.64
C SER A 252 -7.39 16.58 -11.24
N ALA A 253 -7.61 16.87 -9.96
CA ALA A 253 -7.71 18.25 -9.45
C ALA A 253 -6.45 19.09 -9.74
N ASP A 254 -5.30 18.44 -9.92
CA ASP A 254 -4.00 19.10 -10.03
C ASP A 254 -3.26 18.70 -11.31
N THR A 255 -3.75 17.77 -12.13
CA THR A 255 -3.05 17.33 -13.35
C THR A 255 -3.97 17.19 -14.55
N GLY A 256 -3.42 17.32 -15.74
CA GLY A 256 -4.16 17.14 -16.98
C GLY A 256 -3.33 17.17 -18.25
N PHE A 257 -4.02 17.28 -19.37
CA PHE A 257 -3.46 17.50 -20.69
C PHE A 257 -3.83 18.90 -21.19
N TYR A 258 -2.97 19.48 -22.02
CA TYR A 258 -3.27 20.74 -22.67
C TYR A 258 -3.02 20.67 -24.18
N HIS A 259 -3.74 21.53 -24.89
CA HIS A 259 -3.52 21.81 -26.30
C HIS A 259 -3.57 23.34 -26.50
N ALA A 260 -2.42 23.93 -26.83
CA ALA A 260 -2.24 25.35 -27.06
C ALA A 260 -2.19 25.67 -28.56
N THR A 261 -2.87 26.74 -28.97
CA THR A 261 -2.88 27.22 -30.36
C THR A 261 -2.70 28.72 -30.42
N ASN A 262 -1.97 29.20 -31.43
CA ASN A 262 -1.92 30.62 -31.75
C ASN A 262 -3.13 30.99 -32.62
N THR A 263 -3.89 32.00 -32.21
CA THR A 263 -5.10 32.42 -32.95
C THR A 263 -4.80 33.20 -34.24
N GLY A 264 -3.57 33.69 -34.43
CA GLY A 264 -3.13 34.42 -35.63
C GLY A 264 -2.40 33.59 -36.69
N ASP A 265 -1.96 32.36 -36.35
CA ASP A 265 -1.34 31.40 -37.27
C ASP A 265 -1.85 29.99 -36.94
N ALA A 266 -2.80 29.51 -37.76
CA ALA A 266 -3.48 28.22 -37.56
C ALA A 266 -2.55 26.99 -37.73
N SER A 267 -1.28 27.17 -38.09
CA SER A 267 -0.31 26.08 -38.26
C SER A 267 0.56 25.81 -37.02
N GLY A 268 0.61 26.74 -36.06
CA GLY A 268 1.40 26.60 -34.83
C GLY A 268 0.58 26.05 -33.66
N PHE A 269 0.96 24.88 -33.14
CA PHE A 269 0.35 24.27 -31.95
C PHE A 269 1.39 23.70 -31.00
N GLN A 270 1.01 23.55 -29.75
CA GLN A 270 1.72 22.74 -28.75
C GLN A 270 0.73 21.89 -27.98
N ALA A 271 1.14 20.69 -27.59
CA ALA A 271 0.36 19.84 -26.73
C ALA A 271 1.25 19.13 -25.71
N GLY A 272 0.66 18.77 -24.58
CA GLY A 272 1.37 18.06 -23.55
C GLY A 272 0.58 17.90 -22.28
N ARG A 273 1.30 17.78 -21.16
CA ARG A 273 0.72 17.60 -19.83
C ARG A 273 0.85 18.89 -19.03
N PHE A 274 -0.04 19.10 -18.08
CA PHE A 274 0.11 20.15 -17.10
C PHE A 274 -0.08 19.63 -15.69
N GLU A 275 0.59 20.27 -14.75
CA GLU A 275 0.40 20.08 -13.32
C GLU A 275 0.23 21.44 -12.63
N ARG A 276 -0.69 21.53 -11.68
CA ARG A 276 -0.90 22.71 -10.85
C ARG A 276 0.13 22.67 -9.73
N ASP A 277 1.04 23.63 -9.75
CA ASP A 277 2.12 23.71 -8.79
C ASP A 277 1.64 24.45 -7.54
N ASP A 278 1.57 23.73 -6.42
CA ASP A 278 1.40 24.31 -5.09
C ASP A 278 2.76 24.74 -4.51
N GLY A 279 3.65 25.34 -5.31
CA GLY A 279 4.95 25.92 -4.90
C GLY A 279 5.69 26.58 -6.06
N GLU A 280 6.70 27.41 -5.78
CA GLU A 280 7.77 27.62 -6.77
C GLU A 280 8.80 26.53 -6.46
N VAL A 281 8.56 25.29 -6.90
CA VAL A 281 9.66 24.32 -6.90
C VAL A 281 10.51 24.66 -8.11
N GLU A 282 11.79 24.88 -7.89
CA GLU A 282 12.71 25.11 -8.97
C GLU A 282 12.88 23.80 -9.73
N PHE A 283 12.17 23.70 -10.86
CA PHE A 283 12.34 22.63 -11.82
C PHE A 283 13.79 22.64 -12.31
N LEU A 284 14.59 21.66 -11.89
CA LEU A 284 15.97 21.50 -12.35
C LEU A 284 16.04 20.98 -13.78
N GLY A 285 14.90 20.77 -14.43
CA GLY A 285 14.82 20.34 -15.80
C GLY A 285 14.55 18.85 -15.98
N ASN A 286 14.72 18.41 -17.22
CA ASN A 286 14.69 17.00 -17.60
C ASN A 286 16.08 16.58 -18.09
N VAL A 287 16.36 15.28 -18.01
CA VAL A 287 17.50 14.65 -18.66
C VAL A 287 17.03 13.73 -19.77
N GLY A 288 17.44 14.01 -21.01
CA GLY A 288 17.34 13.02 -22.07
C GLY A 288 18.51 12.04 -21.94
N PHE A 289 18.28 10.74 -22.09
CA PHE A 289 19.37 9.77 -22.09
C PHE A 289 19.07 8.55 -22.97
N THR A 290 20.13 7.82 -23.31
CA THR A 290 20.02 6.49 -23.92
C THR A 290 20.72 5.47 -23.02
N ALA A 291 20.05 4.38 -22.67
CA ALA A 291 20.63 3.34 -21.83
C ALA A 291 21.73 2.52 -22.57
N ASP A 292 22.83 2.23 -21.89
CA ASP A 292 23.94 1.39 -22.34
C ASP A 292 23.72 -0.06 -21.89
N THR A 293 22.70 -0.69 -22.45
CA THR A 293 22.32 -2.08 -22.10
C THR A 293 23.50 -3.07 -22.12
N PRO A 294 24.47 -3.00 -23.05
CA PRO A 294 25.64 -3.89 -23.04
C PRO A 294 26.54 -3.78 -21.81
N ARG A 295 26.53 -2.64 -21.09
CA ARG A 295 27.28 -2.43 -19.85
C ARG A 295 26.40 -2.50 -18.59
N GLY A 296 25.12 -2.83 -18.76
CA GLY A 296 24.22 -3.09 -17.65
C GLY A 296 24.61 -4.34 -16.87
N ALA A 297 24.30 -4.34 -15.58
CA ALA A 297 24.51 -5.49 -14.71
C ALA A 297 23.22 -5.81 -13.94
N SER A 298 23.06 -7.07 -13.53
CA SER A 298 21.93 -7.49 -12.70
C SER A 298 22.37 -8.39 -11.56
N VAL A 299 21.67 -8.30 -10.42
CA VAL A 299 21.87 -9.16 -9.25
C VAL A 299 20.52 -9.66 -8.74
N PHE A 300 20.46 -10.93 -8.32
CA PHE A 300 19.30 -11.47 -7.64
C PHE A 300 19.41 -11.17 -6.15
N PHE A 301 18.44 -10.44 -5.59
CA PHE A 301 18.31 -10.19 -4.18
C PHE A 301 17.40 -11.27 -3.57
N PRO A 302 17.91 -12.16 -2.69
CA PRO A 302 17.16 -13.31 -2.22
C PRO A 302 16.15 -13.01 -1.08
N ALA A 303 16.22 -11.82 -0.46
CA ALA A 303 15.42 -11.47 0.72
C ALA A 303 15.54 -12.45 1.91
N ASP A 304 16.71 -13.07 2.07
CA ASP A 304 17.03 -14.03 3.14
C ASP A 304 17.91 -13.40 4.26
N GLY A 305 18.06 -12.08 4.26
CA GLY A 305 18.94 -11.35 5.17
C GLY A 305 20.37 -11.15 4.65
N THR A 306 20.72 -11.69 3.47
CA THR A 306 22.03 -11.43 2.84
C THR A 306 22.04 -10.12 2.05
N SER A 307 23.09 -9.31 2.25
CA SER A 307 23.27 -8.09 1.46
C SER A 307 23.68 -8.39 0.03
N ALA A 308 23.34 -7.49 -0.89
CA ALA A 308 23.73 -7.57 -2.29
C ALA A 308 24.42 -6.28 -2.75
N SER A 309 25.25 -6.38 -3.77
CA SER A 309 25.86 -5.21 -4.41
C SER A 309 25.92 -5.37 -5.92
N LEU A 310 25.89 -4.24 -6.61
CA LEU A 310 25.91 -4.15 -8.06
C LEU A 310 26.82 -3.01 -8.49
N SER A 311 27.64 -3.24 -9.52
CA SER A 311 28.58 -2.24 -10.03
C SER A 311 28.53 -2.18 -11.55
N VAL A 312 28.48 -0.97 -12.10
CA VAL A 312 28.59 -0.70 -13.54
C VAL A 312 29.60 0.40 -13.82
N THR A 313 30.24 0.34 -14.98
CA THR A 313 31.23 1.33 -15.41
C THR A 313 30.74 2.03 -16.68
N ASN A 314 30.64 3.35 -16.64
CA ASN A 314 30.31 4.18 -17.79
C ASN A 314 31.48 4.24 -18.80
N THR A 315 31.18 4.67 -20.02
CA THR A 315 32.19 4.86 -21.09
C THR A 315 33.26 5.89 -20.73
N ASP A 316 32.95 6.82 -19.84
CA ASP A 316 33.86 7.85 -19.31
C ASP A 316 34.80 7.31 -18.20
N GLY A 317 34.63 6.05 -17.80
CA GLY A 317 35.38 5.42 -16.70
C GLY A 317 34.80 5.63 -15.31
N SER A 318 33.68 6.34 -15.18
CA SER A 318 32.96 6.50 -13.91
C SER A 318 32.34 5.17 -13.47
N ILE A 319 32.47 4.84 -12.19
CA ILE A 319 31.94 3.60 -11.60
C ILE A 319 30.76 3.95 -10.71
N TRP A 320 29.62 3.31 -10.96
CA TRP A 320 28.43 3.38 -10.12
C TRP A 320 28.30 2.09 -9.33
N LEU A 321 28.19 2.22 -8.01
CA LEU A 321 28.03 1.12 -7.07
C LEU A 321 26.70 1.28 -6.32
N LEU A 322 25.87 0.26 -6.38
CA LEU A 322 24.64 0.15 -5.59
C LEU A 322 24.83 -0.93 -4.52
N ASN A 323 24.65 -0.57 -3.25
CA ASN A 323 24.68 -1.51 -2.13
C ASN A 323 23.29 -1.64 -1.52
N LEU A 324 22.81 -2.88 -1.39
CA LEU A 324 21.51 -3.26 -0.84
C LEU A 324 21.73 -3.98 0.49
N PRO A 325 21.26 -3.43 1.62
CA PRO A 325 21.25 -4.12 2.91
C PRO A 325 20.48 -5.44 2.85
N GLY A 326 20.77 -6.38 3.77
CA GLY A 326 20.18 -7.71 3.74
C GLY A 326 18.67 -7.76 4.00
N ASP A 327 18.14 -6.72 4.65
CA ASP A 327 16.74 -6.49 4.94
C ASP A 327 16.16 -5.33 4.12
N ALA A 328 16.80 -5.00 3.00
CA ALA A 328 16.36 -3.97 2.07
C ALA A 328 15.00 -4.31 1.44
N LEU A 329 14.70 -5.59 1.21
CA LEU A 329 13.45 -6.05 0.61
C LEU A 329 12.92 -7.28 1.35
N ALA A 330 11.60 -7.41 1.43
CA ALA A 330 10.94 -8.54 2.07
C ALA A 330 10.53 -9.65 1.08
N ASP A 331 10.66 -9.40 -0.23
CA ASP A 331 10.45 -10.40 -1.28
C ASP A 331 11.69 -10.48 -2.18
N PRO A 332 12.02 -11.67 -2.71
CA PRO A 332 13.14 -11.83 -3.64
C PRO A 332 12.86 -11.10 -4.97
N VAL A 333 13.87 -10.42 -5.52
CA VAL A 333 13.73 -9.70 -6.79
C VAL A 333 15.06 -9.59 -7.53
N THR A 334 15.01 -9.50 -8.86
CA THR A 334 16.18 -9.16 -9.67
C THR A 334 16.29 -7.64 -9.78
N ILE A 335 17.46 -7.13 -9.43
CA ILE A 335 17.85 -5.72 -9.49
C ILE A 335 18.75 -5.51 -10.69
N THR A 336 18.48 -4.49 -11.50
CA THR A 336 19.27 -4.13 -12.67
C THR A 336 19.71 -2.66 -12.59
N MET A 337 20.97 -2.40 -12.93
CA MET A 337 21.52 -1.05 -13.06
C MET A 337 22.14 -0.94 -14.45
N THR A 338 21.70 0.05 -15.21
CA THR A 338 22.14 0.26 -16.60
C THR A 338 22.75 1.66 -16.75
N PRO A 339 24.03 1.77 -17.13
CA PRO A 339 24.67 3.07 -17.35
C PRO A 339 24.04 3.87 -18.49
N PHE A 340 24.18 5.19 -18.48
CA PHE A 340 23.78 6.04 -19.61
C PHE A 340 24.87 6.03 -20.71
N ALA A 341 24.51 5.63 -21.93
CA ALA A 341 25.38 5.70 -23.10
C ALA A 341 25.54 7.13 -23.64
N SER A 342 24.50 7.95 -23.49
CA SER A 342 24.51 9.36 -23.84
C SER A 342 23.57 10.15 -22.95
N ILE A 343 23.86 11.43 -22.77
CA ILE A 343 23.12 12.36 -21.91
C ILE A 343 22.88 13.66 -22.68
N ASP A 344 21.63 14.11 -22.69
CA ASP A 344 21.18 15.42 -23.12
C ASP A 344 20.70 16.21 -21.90
N SER A 345 21.52 17.16 -21.47
CA SER A 345 21.22 18.07 -20.36
C SER A 345 20.78 19.46 -20.83
N SER A 346 20.42 19.62 -22.12
CA SER A 346 19.97 20.92 -22.65
C SER A 346 18.70 21.45 -21.99
N ALA A 347 17.88 20.55 -21.46
CA ALA A 347 16.68 20.86 -20.68
C ALA A 347 16.94 20.92 -19.16
N ALA A 348 18.18 20.71 -18.69
CA ALA A 348 18.56 20.75 -17.28
C ALA A 348 19.11 22.12 -16.86
N ALA A 349 18.83 22.54 -15.64
CA ALA A 349 19.32 23.78 -15.06
C ALA A 349 20.81 23.72 -14.69
N VAL A 350 21.34 22.51 -14.54
CA VAL A 350 22.76 22.22 -14.28
C VAL A 350 23.30 21.18 -15.28
N PRO A 351 24.58 21.27 -15.70
CA PRO A 351 25.15 20.30 -16.61
C PRO A 351 25.25 18.92 -15.97
N LEU A 352 24.85 17.88 -16.71
CA LEU A 352 24.95 16.49 -16.27
C LEU A 352 26.09 15.79 -17.02
N THR A 353 26.89 15.00 -16.31
CA THR A 353 28.12 14.39 -16.85
C THR A 353 28.06 12.87 -16.94
N SER A 354 27.25 12.21 -16.11
CA SER A 354 27.17 10.76 -16.00
C SER A 354 25.83 10.35 -15.38
N GLY A 355 25.37 9.12 -15.58
CA GLY A 355 24.15 8.63 -14.92
C GLY A 355 23.91 7.13 -15.09
N VAL A 356 22.89 6.64 -14.38
CA VAL A 356 22.41 5.25 -14.37
C VAL A 356 20.89 5.19 -14.31
N LEU A 357 20.33 4.19 -14.98
CA LEU A 357 18.96 3.73 -14.85
C LEU A 357 18.89 2.58 -13.84
N LEU A 358 18.00 2.65 -12.87
CA LEU A 358 17.76 1.57 -11.88
C LEU A 358 16.43 0.90 -12.15
N GLU A 359 16.40 -0.43 -12.10
CA GLU A 359 15.23 -1.25 -12.38
C GLU A 359 15.11 -2.37 -11.34
N PRO A 360 13.88 -2.77 -10.93
CA PRO A 360 12.58 -2.35 -11.47
C PRO A 360 12.14 -0.94 -11.02
N ASP A 361 11.44 -0.22 -11.89
CA ASP A 361 10.94 1.12 -11.59
C ASP A 361 10.08 1.17 -10.33
N GLY A 362 10.30 2.20 -9.50
CA GLY A 362 9.57 2.45 -8.28
C GLY A 362 9.66 1.33 -7.23
N LEU A 363 10.60 0.37 -7.36
CA LEU A 363 10.85 -0.64 -6.33
C LEU A 363 11.18 0.07 -5.02
N GLN A 364 10.43 -0.21 -3.95
CA GLN A 364 10.62 0.42 -2.65
C GLN A 364 11.42 -0.45 -1.71
N PHE A 365 12.27 0.19 -0.93
CA PHE A 365 13.10 -0.47 0.05
C PHE A 365 12.50 -0.37 1.46
N SER A 366 12.49 -1.51 2.15
CA SER A 366 12.33 -1.55 3.59
C SER A 366 13.54 -0.92 4.27
N ASP A 367 14.77 -1.28 3.87
CA ASP A 367 16.02 -0.62 4.32
C ASP A 367 16.78 -0.02 3.13
N ALA A 368 17.22 1.22 3.27
CA ALA A 368 17.59 2.04 2.13
C ALA A 368 18.86 1.55 1.41
N ALA A 369 18.81 1.57 0.08
CA ALA A 369 19.97 1.27 -0.74
C ALA A 369 20.94 2.46 -0.75
N THR A 370 22.24 2.20 -0.82
CA THR A 370 23.25 3.25 -0.98
C THR A 370 23.76 3.27 -2.41
N LEU A 371 23.59 4.39 -3.12
CA LEU A 371 24.17 4.63 -4.44
C LEU A 371 25.43 5.46 -4.31
N THR A 372 26.53 4.97 -4.86
CA THR A 372 27.84 5.64 -4.82
C THR A 372 28.39 5.77 -6.23
N LEU A 373 28.81 6.98 -6.58
CA LEU A 373 29.55 7.30 -7.78
C LEU A 373 31.03 7.49 -7.45
N ILE A 374 31.90 6.84 -8.22
CA ILE A 374 33.36 7.03 -8.21
C ILE A 374 33.78 7.55 -9.57
N THR A 375 34.21 8.82 -9.63
CA THR A 375 34.62 9.48 -10.88
C THR A 375 36.14 9.64 -10.94
N PRO A 376 36.82 9.24 -12.03
CA PRO A 376 38.27 9.39 -12.18
C PRO A 376 38.80 10.82 -12.01
N GLY A 377 38.00 11.83 -12.35
CA GLY A 377 38.36 13.25 -12.26
C GLY A 377 37.74 14.01 -11.07
N GLY A 378 36.96 13.34 -10.21
CA GLY A 378 36.11 13.99 -9.22
C GLY A 378 34.94 14.79 -9.85
N LEU A 379 33.98 15.23 -9.03
CA LEU A 379 32.86 16.08 -9.47
C LEU A 379 33.10 17.58 -9.26
N GLY A 380 34.31 17.98 -8.84
CA GLY A 380 34.62 19.37 -8.49
C GLY A 380 33.92 19.87 -7.22
N ALA A 381 34.14 21.13 -6.87
CA ALA A 381 33.65 21.73 -5.62
C ALA A 381 32.12 21.86 -5.53
N HIS A 382 31.43 21.83 -6.67
CA HIS A 382 29.97 21.96 -6.79
C HIS A 382 29.32 20.65 -7.28
N GLY A 383 30.06 19.55 -7.19
CA GLY A 383 29.63 18.22 -7.59
C GLY A 383 28.46 17.71 -6.76
N SER A 384 27.44 17.17 -7.41
CA SER A 384 26.23 16.66 -6.75
C SER A 384 25.62 15.48 -7.51
N LEU A 385 24.88 14.64 -6.78
CA LEU A 385 23.97 13.68 -7.39
C LEU A 385 22.57 14.27 -7.48
N LEU A 386 21.90 13.93 -8.58
CA LEU A 386 20.51 14.23 -8.86
C LEU A 386 19.81 12.91 -9.14
N VAL A 387 18.52 12.88 -8.88
CA VAL A 387 17.67 11.77 -9.32
C VAL A 387 16.50 12.33 -10.12
N ALA A 388 15.94 11.49 -10.98
CA ALA A 388 14.84 11.80 -11.86
C ALA A 388 13.95 10.56 -12.00
N GLU A 389 12.73 10.73 -12.51
CA GLU A 389 11.86 9.62 -12.88
C GLU A 389 12.53 8.69 -13.91
N GLN A 390 11.94 7.52 -14.15
CA GLN A 390 12.53 6.51 -15.03
C GLN A 390 12.73 7.01 -16.47
N ASP A 391 11.90 7.95 -16.93
CA ASP A 391 12.00 8.58 -18.25
C ASP A 391 12.91 9.82 -18.28
N GLY A 392 13.53 10.17 -17.14
CA GLY A 392 14.41 11.33 -16.99
C GLY A 392 13.67 12.64 -16.71
N SER A 393 12.35 12.60 -16.43
CA SER A 393 11.62 13.78 -15.97
C SER A 393 11.91 14.14 -14.52
N ASP A 394 11.61 15.39 -14.17
CA ASP A 394 11.58 15.86 -12.78
C ASP A 394 12.91 15.66 -12.04
N LEU A 395 13.99 16.23 -12.59
CA LEU A 395 15.28 16.26 -11.90
C LEU A 395 15.15 17.00 -10.56
N TYR A 396 15.67 16.38 -9.50
CA TYR A 396 15.81 17.03 -8.19
C TYR A 396 17.13 16.67 -7.51
N PHE A 397 17.62 17.59 -6.66
CA PHE A 397 18.80 17.33 -5.84
C PHE A 397 18.46 16.34 -4.73
N VAL A 398 19.39 15.41 -4.51
CA VAL A 398 19.38 14.52 -3.34
C VAL A 398 20.51 14.91 -2.39
N GLN A 399 20.29 14.66 -1.10
CA GLN A 399 21.34 14.83 -0.12
C GLN A 399 22.51 13.90 -0.50
N SER A 400 23.65 14.52 -0.78
CA SER A 400 24.83 13.85 -1.32
C SER A 400 26.02 14.12 -0.42
N THR A 401 26.80 13.08 -0.13
CA THR A 401 28.11 13.23 0.53
C THR A 401 29.18 13.27 -0.55
N ASN A 402 29.67 14.46 -0.89
CA ASN A 402 30.73 14.65 -1.87
C ASN A 402 32.12 14.64 -1.18
N GLN A 403 32.99 13.75 -1.65
CA GLN A 403 34.40 13.65 -1.28
C GLN A 403 35.25 13.71 -2.56
N VAL A 404 36.57 13.84 -2.42
CA VAL A 404 37.50 14.15 -3.52
C VAL A 404 37.22 13.39 -4.84
N ASN A 405 36.91 12.08 -4.77
CA ASN A 405 36.62 11.25 -5.96
C ASN A 405 35.30 10.47 -5.86
N THR A 406 34.53 10.67 -4.80
CA THR A 406 33.34 9.86 -4.52
C THR A 406 32.17 10.74 -4.13
N CYS A 407 30.98 10.39 -4.64
CA CYS A 407 29.74 11.03 -4.25
C CYS A 407 28.71 9.96 -3.93
N SER A 408 28.09 9.99 -2.77
CA SER A 408 27.11 8.98 -2.36
C SER A 408 25.80 9.60 -1.89
N THR A 409 24.72 8.86 -2.10
CA THR A 409 23.38 9.17 -1.63
C THR A 409 22.64 7.90 -1.22
N ILE A 410 21.52 8.07 -0.53
CA ILE A 410 20.66 6.99 -0.05
C ILE A 410 19.38 6.99 -0.88
N LEU A 411 18.93 5.80 -1.29
CA LEU A 411 17.76 5.58 -2.12
C LEU A 411 16.72 4.73 -1.38
N TRP A 412 15.52 5.27 -1.25
CA TRP A 412 14.35 4.58 -0.68
C TRP A 412 13.46 3.92 -1.73
N HIS A 413 13.68 4.29 -2.99
CA HIS A 413 13.04 3.67 -4.14
C HIS A 413 13.93 3.77 -5.36
N PHE A 414 13.69 2.93 -6.35
CA PHE A 414 14.35 3.02 -7.64
C PHE A 414 13.74 4.12 -8.51
N THR A 415 14.67 4.85 -9.12
CA THR A 415 14.51 5.98 -10.03
C THR A 415 15.74 6.00 -10.95
N SER A 416 15.83 6.95 -11.89
CA SER A 416 17.10 7.24 -12.54
C SER A 416 17.97 8.15 -11.67
N ALA A 417 19.29 8.09 -11.84
CA ALA A 417 20.26 8.93 -11.12
C ALA A 417 21.29 9.53 -12.08
N ALA A 418 21.65 10.77 -11.85
CA ALA A 418 22.61 11.52 -12.66
C ALA A 418 23.60 12.29 -11.78
N ALA A 419 24.76 12.62 -12.34
CA ALA A 419 25.80 13.40 -11.68
C ALA A 419 25.93 14.76 -12.37
N SER A 420 26.06 15.82 -11.57
CA SER A 420 26.36 17.17 -12.05
C SER A 420 27.75 17.62 -11.59
N SER A 421 28.44 18.33 -12.47
CA SER A 421 29.78 18.91 -12.23
C SER A 421 29.88 20.28 -12.92
N PRO A 422 29.22 21.32 -12.40
CA PRO A 422 29.28 22.66 -12.97
C PRO A 422 30.61 23.35 -12.65
N SER A 423 31.11 24.16 -13.58
CA SER A 423 32.21 25.10 -13.30
C SER A 423 31.78 26.22 -12.35
N ASP A 424 32.71 26.87 -11.66
CA ASP A 424 32.44 28.00 -10.76
C ASP A 424 31.61 29.12 -11.43
N ALA A 425 31.86 29.39 -12.71
CA ALA A 425 31.12 30.41 -13.46
C ALA A 425 29.67 29.98 -13.75
N GLN A 426 29.45 28.71 -14.11
CA GLN A 426 28.11 28.14 -14.30
C GLN A 426 27.36 28.11 -12.97
N TRP A 427 28.04 27.71 -11.89
CA TRP A 427 27.49 27.67 -10.55
C TRP A 427 27.09 29.06 -10.05
N ALA A 428 27.94 30.07 -10.20
CA ALA A 428 27.64 31.43 -9.80
C ALA A 428 26.47 32.05 -10.60
N ALA A 429 26.34 31.71 -11.89
CA ALA A 429 25.20 32.13 -12.70
C ALA A 429 23.90 31.45 -12.26
N TYR A 430 23.98 30.15 -11.94
CA TYR A 430 22.89 29.37 -11.39
C TYR A 430 22.42 29.97 -10.05
N VAL A 431 23.30 30.07 -9.04
CA VAL A 431 22.97 30.63 -7.71
C VAL A 431 22.31 32.01 -7.80
N ARG A 432 22.83 32.91 -8.63
CA ARG A 432 22.27 34.27 -8.77
C ARG A 432 20.83 34.26 -9.29
N LYS A 433 20.49 33.33 -10.18
CA LYS A 433 19.16 33.23 -10.78
C LYS A 433 18.18 32.50 -9.85
N HIS A 434 18.68 31.62 -9.01
CA HIS A 434 17.89 30.55 -8.40
C HIS A 434 17.77 30.63 -6.87
N LEU A 435 18.70 31.31 -6.18
CA LEU A 435 18.68 31.45 -4.72
C LEU A 435 17.37 32.02 -4.14
N PRO A 436 16.78 33.11 -4.67
CA PRO A 436 15.51 33.63 -4.14
C PRO A 436 14.35 32.63 -4.29
N LYS A 437 14.37 31.80 -5.34
CA LYS A 437 13.37 30.75 -5.57
C LYS A 437 13.56 29.61 -4.56
N ALA A 438 14.81 29.17 -4.35
CA ALA A 438 15.15 28.14 -3.37
C ALA A 438 14.76 28.53 -1.93
N GLU A 439 14.98 29.79 -1.53
CA GLU A 439 14.57 30.32 -0.22
C GLU A 439 13.05 30.24 -0.03
N LYS A 440 12.28 30.64 -1.06
CA LYS A 440 10.81 30.60 -1.04
C LYS A 440 10.27 29.16 -1.06
N ALA A 441 10.89 28.28 -1.84
CA ALA A 441 10.56 26.86 -1.92
C ALA A 441 10.75 26.17 -0.57
N TYR A 442 11.90 26.40 0.09
CA TYR A 442 12.18 25.85 1.41
C TYR A 442 11.19 26.36 2.47
N ALA A 443 10.92 27.67 2.49
CA ALA A 443 9.94 28.25 3.42
C ALA A 443 8.54 27.64 3.25
N LYS A 444 8.12 27.40 2.00
CA LYS A 444 6.83 26.77 1.70
C LYS A 444 6.80 25.29 2.10
N ALA A 445 7.83 24.52 1.76
CA ALA A 445 7.91 23.11 2.11
C ALA A 445 7.88 22.90 3.62
N LYS A 446 8.59 23.75 4.37
CA LYS A 446 8.53 23.80 5.83
C LYS A 446 7.12 24.08 6.34
N GLN A 447 6.44 25.06 5.77
CA GLN A 447 5.06 25.38 6.16
C GLN A 447 4.09 24.23 5.87
N THR A 448 4.29 23.49 4.78
CA THR A 448 3.50 22.29 4.45
C THR A 448 3.64 21.22 5.53
N ILE A 449 4.87 20.88 5.93
CA ILE A 449 5.13 19.89 6.99
C ILE A 449 4.45 20.30 8.31
N LEU A 450 4.65 21.55 8.74
CA LEU A 450 4.03 22.08 9.96
C LEU A 450 2.50 22.09 9.92
N ALA A 451 1.90 22.19 8.72
CA ALA A 451 0.46 22.11 8.55
C ALA A 451 -0.06 20.66 8.60
N MET A 452 0.77 19.68 8.26
CA MET A 452 0.43 18.25 8.27
C MET A 452 0.48 17.64 9.67
N GLU A 453 1.41 18.08 10.52
CA GLU A 453 1.49 17.66 11.94
C GLU A 453 0.19 17.94 12.74
N ALA A 454 -0.70 18.79 12.22
CA ALA A 454 -1.98 19.14 12.84
C ALA A 454 -3.17 18.26 12.40
N ALA A 455 -3.01 17.36 11.42
CA ALA A 455 -4.09 16.56 10.85
C ALA A 455 -4.01 15.11 11.34
N THR A 456 -4.99 14.63 12.11
CA THR A 456 -5.05 13.21 12.46
C THR A 456 -5.73 12.43 11.33
N VAL A 457 -4.96 11.63 10.59
CA VAL A 457 -5.48 10.77 9.51
C VAL A 457 -5.82 9.38 10.07
N ILE A 458 -7.03 8.88 9.78
CA ILE A 458 -7.36 7.47 10.01
C ILE A 458 -7.02 6.71 8.72
N PRO A 459 -6.00 5.83 8.72
CA PRO A 459 -5.60 5.13 7.51
C PRO A 459 -6.67 4.12 7.05
N PRO A 460 -6.77 3.88 5.73
CA PRO A 460 -7.64 2.84 5.20
C PRO A 460 -7.23 1.44 5.69
N PRO A 461 -8.11 0.43 5.62
CA PRO A 461 -7.72 -0.96 5.86
C PRO A 461 -6.59 -1.43 4.94
N PRO A 462 -5.53 -2.08 5.44
CA PRO A 462 -4.54 -2.71 4.57
C PRO A 462 -5.15 -3.91 3.83
N PRO A 463 -4.59 -4.30 2.67
CA PRO A 463 -4.99 -5.52 1.96
C PRO A 463 -4.86 -6.77 2.85
N ASP A 464 -5.71 -7.77 2.59
CA ASP A 464 -5.57 -9.07 3.25
C ASP A 464 -4.36 -9.84 2.69
N TYR A 465 -3.62 -10.48 3.59
CA TYR A 465 -2.58 -11.44 3.30
C TYR A 465 -2.88 -12.73 4.04
N SER A 466 -3.41 -13.71 3.31
CA SER A 466 -3.55 -15.06 3.83
C SER A 466 -2.23 -15.81 3.68
N TRP A 467 -1.70 -16.30 4.79
CA TRP A 467 -0.63 -17.29 4.74
C TRP A 467 -1.14 -18.52 4.01
N SER A 468 -0.33 -19.02 3.10
CA SER A 468 -0.69 -20.16 2.28
C SER A 468 0.54 -21.04 2.07
N CYS A 469 0.33 -22.12 1.34
CA CYS A 469 1.32 -23.11 0.94
C CYS A 469 2.62 -22.56 0.38
N ARG A 470 2.59 -21.38 -0.25
CA ARG A 470 3.81 -20.76 -0.78
C ARG A 470 4.44 -19.88 0.29
N PRO A 471 5.77 -19.94 0.47
CA PRO A 471 6.48 -19.12 1.43
C PRO A 471 6.27 -17.62 1.16
N THR A 472 5.98 -17.25 -0.09
CA THR A 472 5.63 -15.89 -0.49
C THR A 472 4.35 -15.86 -1.33
N ASN A 473 3.49 -14.88 -1.04
CA ASN A 473 2.35 -14.52 -1.89
C ASN A 473 2.65 -13.19 -2.56
N SER A 474 3.49 -13.20 -3.60
CA SER A 474 4.00 -11.98 -4.25
C SER A 474 2.88 -11.07 -4.78
N ALA A 475 1.73 -11.62 -5.18
CA ALA A 475 0.58 -10.83 -5.59
C ALA A 475 -0.07 -10.07 -4.43
N ALA A 476 -0.21 -10.71 -3.26
CA ALA A 476 -0.68 -10.03 -2.05
C ALA A 476 0.39 -9.06 -1.50
N GLY A 477 1.67 -9.43 -1.58
CA GLY A 477 2.81 -8.56 -1.26
C GLY A 477 2.79 -7.28 -2.08
N GLY A 478 2.67 -7.37 -3.41
CA GLY A 478 2.61 -6.19 -4.28
C GLY A 478 1.39 -5.28 -4.02
N LYS A 479 0.26 -5.86 -3.56
CA LYS A 479 -0.90 -5.06 -3.11
C LYS A 479 -0.59 -4.31 -1.81
N ILE A 480 0.08 -4.95 -0.86
CA ILE A 480 0.53 -4.29 0.38
C ILE A 480 1.50 -3.16 0.05
N ASP A 481 2.44 -3.37 -0.88
CA ASP A 481 3.40 -2.35 -1.26
C ASP A 481 2.70 -1.15 -1.93
N THR A 482 1.70 -1.41 -2.78
CA THR A 482 0.85 -0.35 -3.36
C THR A 482 0.09 0.41 -2.27
N TYR A 483 -0.43 -0.29 -1.27
CA TYR A 483 -1.12 0.32 -0.14
C TYR A 483 -0.18 1.20 0.71
N ILE A 484 1.03 0.73 1.05
CA ILE A 484 2.03 1.50 1.80
C ILE A 484 2.42 2.76 1.02
N LYS A 485 2.62 2.65 -0.29
CA LYS A 485 2.85 3.80 -1.18
C LYS A 485 1.76 4.85 -1.12
N GLN A 486 0.50 4.42 -1.05
CA GLN A 486 -0.65 5.32 -1.10
C GLN A 486 -0.96 5.95 0.24
N VAL A 487 -0.82 5.20 1.34
CA VAL A 487 -1.21 5.68 2.68
C VAL A 487 -0.31 6.81 3.18
N PHE A 488 1.00 6.74 2.90
CA PHE A 488 1.95 7.80 3.27
C PHE A 488 2.35 8.68 2.09
N LYS A 489 1.63 8.63 0.96
CA LYS A 489 1.97 9.44 -0.21
C LYS A 489 2.05 10.94 0.14
N PRO A 490 1.07 11.53 0.84
CA PRO A 490 1.13 12.95 1.19
C PRO A 490 2.37 13.31 2.01
N GLU A 491 2.65 12.54 3.06
CA GLU A 491 3.77 12.76 3.99
C GLU A 491 5.10 12.53 3.28
N SER A 492 5.23 11.44 2.53
CA SER A 492 6.41 11.12 1.72
C SER A 492 6.69 12.20 0.68
N ASP A 493 5.67 12.69 -0.03
CA ASP A 493 5.84 13.76 -1.02
C ASP A 493 6.25 15.08 -0.34
N ALA A 494 5.68 15.38 0.82
CA ALA A 494 6.03 16.58 1.58
C ALA A 494 7.46 16.52 2.14
N ILE A 495 7.87 15.38 2.71
CA ILE A 495 9.24 15.14 3.18
C ILE A 495 10.22 15.21 2.02
N LYS A 496 9.93 14.56 0.88
CA LYS A 496 10.75 14.65 -0.34
C LYS A 496 10.93 16.10 -0.77
N LYS A 497 9.84 16.88 -0.83
CA LYS A 497 9.89 18.31 -1.18
C LYS A 497 10.71 19.13 -0.19
N LEU A 498 10.55 18.91 1.11
CA LEU A 498 11.33 19.58 2.15
C LEU A 498 12.83 19.26 2.02
N MET A 499 13.17 17.98 1.94
CA MET A 499 14.56 17.51 1.85
C MET A 499 15.23 18.00 0.57
N SER A 500 14.50 18.01 -0.55
CA SER A 500 15.02 18.52 -1.83
C SER A 500 15.23 20.03 -1.79
N ALA A 501 14.24 20.81 -1.32
CA ALA A 501 14.36 22.26 -1.20
C ALA A 501 15.48 22.66 -0.23
N ALA A 502 15.63 21.92 0.87
CA ALA A 502 16.72 22.12 1.83
C ALA A 502 18.09 21.80 1.22
N ALA A 503 18.23 20.66 0.51
CA ALA A 503 19.48 20.30 -0.16
C ALA A 503 19.89 21.34 -1.21
N GLN A 504 18.92 21.82 -1.98
CA GLN A 504 19.12 22.88 -2.96
C GLN A 504 19.57 24.19 -2.30
N LEU A 505 18.89 24.63 -1.24
CA LEU A 505 19.27 25.84 -0.51
C LEU A 505 20.68 25.70 0.08
N ALA A 506 20.97 24.58 0.75
CA ALA A 506 22.28 24.30 1.34
C ALA A 506 23.40 24.29 0.30
N LEU A 507 23.15 23.76 -0.91
CA LEU A 507 24.11 23.78 -2.01
C LEU A 507 24.43 25.22 -2.45
N MET A 508 23.45 26.11 -2.44
CA MET A 508 23.62 27.52 -2.85
C MET A 508 24.19 28.42 -1.75
N THR A 509 23.90 28.15 -0.47
CA THR A 509 24.29 28.99 0.67
C THR A 509 25.49 28.47 1.46
N ASN A 510 25.89 27.21 1.25
CA ASN A 510 26.84 26.46 2.07
C ASN A 510 26.43 26.31 3.55
N ASP A 511 25.14 26.39 3.88
CA ASP A 511 24.62 26.24 5.25
C ASP A 511 23.61 25.09 5.35
N PRO A 512 24.05 23.87 5.72
CA PRO A 512 23.15 22.76 5.97
C PRO A 512 22.58 22.88 7.39
N ALA A 513 21.44 23.54 7.55
CA ALA A 513 20.71 23.49 8.82
C ALA A 513 20.21 22.05 9.07
N PRO A 514 20.28 21.51 10.32
CA PRO A 514 19.71 20.20 10.68
C PRO A 514 18.17 20.20 10.78
N GLU A 515 17.57 21.40 10.74
CA GLU A 515 16.13 21.62 10.86
C GLU A 515 15.25 20.79 9.89
N PRO A 516 15.61 20.56 8.61
CA PRO A 516 14.80 19.75 7.70
C PRO A 516 14.67 18.29 8.14
N GLN A 517 15.75 17.70 8.68
CA GLN A 517 15.72 16.34 9.20
C GLN A 517 14.86 16.25 10.47
N GLU A 518 14.99 17.22 11.38
CA GLU A 518 14.18 17.29 12.60
C GLU A 518 12.68 17.43 12.29
N LEU A 519 12.31 18.21 11.28
CA LEU A 519 10.92 18.36 10.82
C LEU A 519 10.39 17.09 10.13
N ALA A 520 11.21 16.41 9.34
CA ALA A 520 10.81 15.14 8.73
C ALA A 520 10.58 14.06 9.81
N GLN A 521 11.50 13.97 10.78
CA GLN A 521 11.35 13.09 11.95
C GLN A 521 10.07 13.43 12.71
N ALA A 522 9.83 14.70 13.03
CA ALA A 522 8.65 15.13 13.78
C ALA A 522 7.33 14.76 13.07
N LEU A 523 7.25 14.92 11.74
CA LEU A 523 6.06 14.51 10.98
C LEU A 523 5.82 12.99 11.07
N ILE A 524 6.87 12.18 10.92
CA ILE A 524 6.78 10.71 11.04
C ILE A 524 6.30 10.32 12.44
N GLU A 525 6.93 10.88 13.48
CA GLU A 525 6.63 10.54 14.88
C GLU A 525 5.24 11.02 15.33
N THR A 526 4.70 12.09 14.72
CA THR A 526 3.41 12.66 15.10
C THR A 526 2.25 12.10 14.28
N ASP A 527 2.41 11.96 12.96
CA ASP A 527 1.34 11.52 12.07
C ASP A 527 1.46 10.04 11.68
N GLU A 528 2.54 9.61 11.02
CA GLU A 528 2.67 8.23 10.55
C GLU A 528 2.59 7.22 11.70
N TYR A 529 3.20 7.54 12.86
CA TYR A 529 3.11 6.74 14.08
C TYR A 529 1.66 6.60 14.56
N SER A 530 0.89 7.69 14.53
CA SER A 530 -0.53 7.68 14.89
C SER A 530 -1.33 6.80 13.92
N GLN A 531 -1.05 6.86 12.62
CA GLN A 531 -1.69 6.01 11.61
C GLN A 531 -1.40 4.51 11.88
N VAL A 532 -0.13 4.15 12.12
CA VAL A 532 0.26 2.78 12.46
C VAL A 532 -0.37 2.32 13.79
N ASP A 533 -0.36 3.16 14.82
CA ASP A 533 -0.97 2.88 16.11
C ASP A 533 -2.49 2.68 15.98
N ASN A 534 -3.18 3.44 15.12
CA ASN A 534 -4.60 3.24 14.79
C ASN A 534 -4.86 1.88 14.15
N LEU A 535 -3.96 1.39 13.28
CA LEU A 535 -4.10 0.08 12.65
C LEU A 535 -3.86 -1.07 13.63
N PHE A 536 -2.85 -0.95 14.49
CA PHE A 536 -2.69 -1.87 15.62
C PHE A 536 -3.91 -1.82 16.54
N GLN A 537 -4.46 -0.65 16.82
CA GLN A 537 -5.68 -0.54 17.62
C GLN A 537 -6.87 -1.24 16.95
N ARG A 538 -7.06 -1.04 15.64
CA ARG A 538 -8.19 -1.57 14.89
C ARG A 538 -8.17 -3.09 14.75
N TYR A 539 -7.00 -3.69 14.50
CA TYR A 539 -6.89 -5.11 14.15
C TYR A 539 -6.30 -5.98 15.25
N TYR A 540 -5.64 -5.36 16.24
CA TYR A 540 -4.92 -6.06 17.30
C TYR A 540 -5.39 -5.67 18.73
N TRP A 541 -6.19 -4.61 18.96
CA TRP A 541 -6.59 -4.14 20.30
C TRP A 541 -8.12 -4.05 20.52
N SER A 542 -8.60 -4.24 21.77
CA SER A 542 -9.73 -3.47 22.34
C SER A 542 -9.39 -2.72 23.65
N ALA A 543 -9.86 -1.47 23.74
CA ALA A 543 -9.60 -0.46 24.77
C ALA A 543 -9.45 -0.92 26.24
N SER A 544 -8.29 -0.62 26.83
CA SER A 544 -8.18 -0.19 28.22
C SER A 544 -6.83 0.53 28.46
N GLY A 545 -6.82 1.85 28.28
CA GLY A 545 -5.84 2.74 28.92
C GLY A 545 -4.47 2.92 28.25
N GLY A 546 -4.43 3.53 27.06
CA GLY A 546 -3.31 4.36 26.55
C GLY A 546 -1.96 3.69 26.26
N ALA A 547 -1.66 2.53 26.82
CA ALA A 547 -0.48 1.73 26.51
C ALA A 547 -0.90 0.48 25.72
N ILE A 548 -0.28 0.26 24.55
CA ILE A 548 -0.53 -0.92 23.73
C ILE A 548 -0.07 -2.15 24.52
N SER A 549 -1.01 -2.93 25.05
CA SER A 549 -0.74 -4.18 25.76
C SER A 549 -1.56 -5.32 25.15
N PHE A 550 -0.89 -6.47 24.97
CA PHE A 550 -1.39 -7.63 24.23
C PHE A 550 -2.62 -8.27 24.90
N ASN A 551 -3.70 -8.46 24.14
CA ASN A 551 -4.84 -9.30 24.53
C ASN A 551 -5.24 -10.22 23.36
N THR A 552 -5.00 -11.52 23.51
CA THR A 552 -5.28 -12.56 22.50
C THR A 552 -6.75 -12.71 22.14
N ASN A 553 -7.67 -12.16 22.94
CA ASN A 553 -9.11 -12.41 22.77
C ASN A 553 -9.78 -11.48 21.75
N ASN A 554 -9.08 -10.48 21.21
CA ASN A 554 -9.68 -9.38 20.46
C ASN A 554 -9.01 -9.08 19.10
N ILE A 555 -8.28 -10.03 18.52
CA ILE A 555 -7.78 -9.90 17.14
C ILE A 555 -8.96 -10.12 16.19
N THR A 556 -9.29 -9.09 15.42
CA THR A 556 -10.50 -9.06 14.58
C THR A 556 -10.28 -9.69 13.20
N ASN A 557 -9.04 -9.68 12.69
CA ASN A 557 -8.70 -10.31 11.41
C ASN A 557 -7.19 -10.67 11.33
N PRO A 558 -6.81 -11.96 11.37
CA PRO A 558 -5.42 -12.39 11.27
C PRO A 558 -4.77 -12.07 9.91
N ASN A 559 -5.56 -11.95 8.83
CA ASN A 559 -5.04 -11.68 7.49
C ASN A 559 -4.51 -10.24 7.34
N LYS A 560 -4.75 -9.35 8.30
CA LYS A 560 -4.20 -7.97 8.28
C LYS A 560 -2.77 -7.88 8.82
N PHE A 561 -2.27 -8.95 9.43
CA PHE A 561 -0.96 -8.96 10.10
C PHE A 561 0.18 -8.46 9.19
N MET A 562 0.33 -9.05 8.00
CA MET A 562 1.46 -8.73 7.12
C MET A 562 1.42 -7.27 6.64
N GLY A 563 0.23 -6.75 6.33
CA GLY A 563 0.05 -5.36 5.93
C GLY A 563 0.45 -4.39 7.03
N VAL A 564 0.02 -4.63 8.28
CA VAL A 564 0.38 -3.77 9.42
C VAL A 564 1.86 -3.92 9.79
N TYR A 565 2.41 -5.14 9.75
CA TYR A 565 3.82 -5.38 10.03
C TYR A 565 4.75 -4.65 9.04
N ARG A 566 4.51 -4.80 7.73
CA ARG A 566 5.32 -4.13 6.69
C ARG A 566 5.22 -2.61 6.80
N LEU A 567 4.01 -2.10 7.02
CA LEU A 567 3.78 -0.67 7.25
C LEU A 567 4.56 -0.17 8.47
N ALA A 568 4.39 -0.80 9.63
CA ALA A 568 5.08 -0.43 10.86
C ALA A 568 6.61 -0.52 10.71
N SER A 569 7.11 -1.55 10.02
CA SER A 569 8.54 -1.68 9.76
C SER A 569 9.07 -0.57 8.84
N SER A 570 8.30 -0.16 7.83
CA SER A 570 8.69 0.91 6.90
C SER A 570 8.77 2.26 7.63
N VAL A 571 7.74 2.61 8.41
CA VAL A 571 7.69 3.86 9.20
C VAL A 571 8.80 3.91 10.25
N ASN A 572 9.05 2.80 10.95
CA ASN A 572 10.09 2.71 11.97
C ASN A 572 11.49 2.92 11.38
N LYS A 573 11.72 2.42 10.17
CA LYS A 573 13.01 2.61 9.47
C LYS A 573 13.15 4.03 8.92
N ALA A 574 12.06 4.63 8.43
CA ALA A 574 12.03 6.04 8.04
C ALA A 574 12.36 6.95 9.23
N ASP A 575 11.78 6.71 10.40
CA ASP A 575 12.09 7.46 11.63
C ASP A 575 13.59 7.39 11.99
N VAL A 576 14.13 6.18 12.07
CA VAL A 576 15.57 5.96 12.39
C VAL A 576 16.48 6.66 11.38
N HIS A 577 16.08 6.72 10.10
CA HIS A 577 16.84 7.42 9.07
C HIS A 577 16.90 8.93 9.30
N TYR A 578 15.81 9.54 9.74
CA TYR A 578 15.76 10.97 10.03
C TYR A 578 16.27 11.33 11.44
N GLY A 579 16.83 10.36 12.17
CA GLY A 579 17.49 10.56 13.47
C GLY A 579 16.65 10.13 14.68
N GLY A 580 15.47 9.57 14.45
CA GLY A 580 14.61 9.03 15.49
C GLY A 580 15.10 7.73 16.12
N ALA A 581 14.50 7.36 17.24
CA ALA A 581 14.85 6.15 17.98
C ALA A 581 14.08 4.91 17.50
N GLY A 582 13.05 5.11 16.68
CA GLY A 582 12.09 4.09 16.32
C GLY A 582 11.14 3.68 17.46
N ARG A 583 10.18 2.80 17.13
CA ARG A 583 9.17 2.24 18.04
C ARG A 583 9.43 0.75 18.32
N PRO A 584 10.17 0.42 19.41
CA PRO A 584 10.48 -0.97 19.74
C PRO A 584 9.24 -1.79 20.15
N ASP A 585 8.17 -1.13 20.62
CA ASP A 585 6.90 -1.75 20.96
C ASP A 585 6.22 -2.40 19.75
N TRP A 586 6.30 -1.81 18.55
CA TRP A 586 5.74 -2.40 17.33
C TRP A 586 6.36 -3.74 16.97
N LYS A 587 7.68 -3.91 17.17
CA LYS A 587 8.35 -5.19 16.96
C LYS A 587 7.83 -6.25 17.94
N SER A 588 7.67 -5.89 19.22
CA SER A 588 7.12 -6.77 20.25
C SER A 588 5.66 -7.15 19.97
N ASN A 589 4.84 -6.19 19.55
CA ASN A 589 3.44 -6.38 19.18
C ASN A 589 3.31 -7.27 17.95
N SER A 590 4.09 -7.01 16.91
CA SER A 590 4.10 -7.81 15.68
C SER A 590 4.51 -9.25 15.96
N LYS A 591 5.52 -9.47 16.81
CA LYS A 591 5.92 -10.82 17.25
C LYS A 591 4.78 -11.55 17.97
N SER A 592 4.03 -10.84 18.81
CA SER A 592 2.89 -11.40 19.55
C SER A 592 1.70 -11.70 18.63
N TRP A 593 1.45 -10.84 17.64
CA TRP A 593 0.43 -11.08 16.61
C TRP A 593 0.81 -12.25 15.69
N ALA A 594 2.08 -12.35 15.26
CA ALA A 594 2.55 -13.49 14.47
C ALA A 594 2.30 -14.83 15.19
N LYS A 595 2.58 -14.90 16.51
CA LYS A 595 2.22 -16.07 17.34
C LYS A 595 0.74 -16.39 17.32
N TYR A 596 -0.12 -15.36 17.32
CA TYR A 596 -1.56 -15.56 17.22
C TYR A 596 -1.95 -16.10 15.85
N VAL A 597 -1.46 -15.50 14.75
CA VAL A 597 -1.73 -15.96 13.38
C VAL A 597 -1.33 -17.43 13.23
N ARG A 598 -0.13 -17.78 13.70
CA ARG A 598 0.38 -19.15 13.75
C ARG A 598 -0.55 -20.12 14.49
N ASN A 599 -1.06 -19.72 15.67
CA ASN A 599 -2.00 -20.55 16.44
C ASN A 599 -3.40 -20.59 15.81
N PHE A 600 -3.83 -19.52 15.14
CA PHE A 600 -5.08 -19.45 14.39
C PHE A 600 -5.05 -20.43 13.23
N ASP A 601 -3.98 -20.44 12.42
CA ASP A 601 -3.81 -21.37 11.30
C ASP A 601 -3.77 -22.82 11.79
N LEU A 602 -3.10 -23.08 12.93
CA LEU A 602 -3.12 -24.39 13.58
C LEU A 602 -4.54 -24.81 13.99
N ASN A 603 -5.36 -23.90 14.50
CA ASN A 603 -6.75 -24.21 14.85
C ASN A 603 -7.60 -24.46 13.60
N VAL A 604 -7.39 -23.71 12.51
CA VAL A 604 -8.06 -23.95 11.23
C VAL A 604 -7.69 -25.33 10.67
N LEU A 605 -6.41 -25.74 10.77
CA LEU A 605 -5.99 -27.11 10.45
C LEU A 605 -6.78 -28.14 11.27
N LYS A 606 -6.85 -27.97 12.59
CA LYS A 606 -7.46 -28.96 13.50
C LYS A 606 -8.99 -29.03 13.38
N GLU A 607 -9.65 -27.88 13.40
CA GLU A 607 -11.11 -27.78 13.54
C GLU A 607 -11.84 -27.76 12.21
N GLN A 608 -11.22 -27.18 11.17
CA GLN A 608 -11.80 -27.10 9.83
C GLN A 608 -11.21 -28.13 8.87
N HIS A 609 -10.18 -28.89 9.29
CA HIS A 609 -9.48 -29.87 8.47
C HIS A 609 -8.92 -29.26 7.17
N ASP A 610 -8.49 -27.99 7.20
CA ASP A 610 -7.86 -27.33 6.05
C ASP A 610 -6.35 -27.65 6.03
N TYR A 611 -5.97 -28.70 5.30
CA TYR A 611 -4.61 -29.23 5.25
C TYR A 611 -3.59 -28.23 4.68
N LYS A 612 -4.03 -27.23 3.91
CA LYS A 612 -3.18 -26.12 3.45
C LYS A 612 -2.50 -25.37 4.60
N MET A 613 -3.14 -25.37 5.77
CA MET A 613 -2.64 -24.66 6.94
C MET A 613 -1.39 -25.30 7.54
N PHE A 614 -1.08 -26.56 7.20
CA PHE A 614 0.14 -27.21 7.67
C PHE A 614 1.40 -26.50 7.15
N ASP A 615 1.44 -26.17 5.86
CA ASP A 615 2.53 -25.40 5.26
C ASP A 615 2.46 -23.91 5.63
N ALA A 616 1.24 -23.35 5.75
CA ALA A 616 1.08 -21.98 6.25
C ALA A 616 1.70 -21.79 7.65
N CYS A 617 1.46 -22.74 8.57
CA CYS A 617 2.05 -22.72 9.90
C CYS A 617 3.59 -22.73 9.87
N GLN A 618 4.19 -23.53 8.99
CA GLN A 618 5.65 -23.58 8.80
C GLN A 618 6.17 -22.26 8.24
N ASN A 619 5.48 -21.67 7.26
CA ASN A 619 5.85 -20.38 6.67
C ASN A 619 5.78 -19.23 7.68
N VAL A 620 4.76 -19.21 8.55
CA VAL A 620 4.66 -18.21 9.63
C VAL A 620 5.80 -18.39 10.65
N GLU A 621 6.17 -19.63 10.98
CA GLU A 621 7.29 -19.90 11.88
C GLU A 621 8.63 -19.44 11.29
N ALA A 622 8.90 -19.78 10.03
CA ALA A 622 10.10 -19.33 9.32
C ALA A 622 10.17 -17.80 9.23
N PHE A 623 9.05 -17.15 8.94
CA PHE A 623 8.96 -15.69 8.99
C PHE A 623 9.28 -15.15 10.39
N MET A 624 8.75 -15.76 11.45
CA MET A 624 9.03 -15.30 12.81
C MET A 624 10.52 -15.40 13.17
N GLU A 625 11.18 -16.49 12.79
CA GLU A 625 12.62 -16.68 12.97
C GLU A 625 13.42 -15.56 12.29
N GLN A 626 13.10 -15.27 11.02
CA GLN A 626 13.81 -14.26 10.22
C GLN A 626 13.49 -12.83 10.68
N ALA A 627 12.21 -12.46 10.75
CA ALA A 627 11.77 -11.08 11.02
C ALA A 627 12.04 -10.64 12.47
N PHE A 628 12.03 -11.57 13.43
CA PHE A 628 12.19 -11.26 14.85
C PHE A 628 13.47 -11.82 15.47
N ASN A 629 14.34 -12.47 14.68
CA ASN A 629 15.56 -13.12 15.15
C ASN A 629 15.29 -14.05 16.34
N THR A 630 14.32 -14.95 16.17
CA THR A 630 13.92 -15.90 17.22
C THR A 630 14.41 -17.30 16.91
N ALA A 631 14.73 -18.07 17.97
CA ALA A 631 14.97 -19.50 17.82
C ALA A 631 13.66 -20.25 17.49
N PRO A 632 13.74 -21.40 16.79
CA PRO A 632 12.59 -22.25 16.48
C PRO A 632 11.81 -22.63 17.74
N ASP A 633 10.47 -22.49 17.71
CA ASP A 633 9.59 -22.87 18.83
C ASP A 633 9.27 -24.37 18.77
N SER A 634 10.16 -25.19 19.35
CA SER A 634 10.00 -26.65 19.40
C SER A 634 8.68 -27.11 20.04
N GLY A 635 8.11 -26.31 20.95
CA GLY A 635 6.80 -26.56 21.54
C GLY A 635 5.67 -26.38 20.54
N PHE A 636 5.76 -25.38 19.66
CA PHE A 636 4.84 -25.22 18.54
C PHE A 636 5.03 -26.30 17.48
N THR A 637 6.26 -26.60 17.06
CA THR A 637 6.54 -27.69 16.10
C THR A 637 5.91 -29.00 16.56
N THR A 638 6.08 -29.36 17.83
CA THR A 638 5.46 -30.58 18.40
C THR A 638 3.92 -30.56 18.30
N LYS A 639 3.28 -29.40 18.52
CA LYS A 639 1.82 -29.25 18.37
C LYS A 639 1.38 -29.38 16.91
N LEU A 640 2.14 -28.80 15.98
CA LEU A 640 1.87 -28.88 14.55
C LEU A 640 1.96 -30.33 14.06
N LEU A 641 3.00 -31.07 14.47
CA LEU A 641 3.16 -32.49 14.14
C LEU A 641 2.02 -33.35 14.69
N LYS A 642 1.59 -33.07 15.93
CA LYS A 642 0.44 -33.74 16.56
C LYS A 642 -0.91 -33.39 15.93
N ALA A 643 -1.05 -32.19 15.39
CA ALA A 643 -2.23 -31.83 14.62
C ALA A 643 -2.33 -32.69 13.35
N MET A 644 -1.21 -33.10 12.75
CA MET A 644 -1.20 -34.06 11.63
C MET A 644 -1.25 -35.52 12.11
N THR A 645 -2.28 -35.85 12.90
CA THR A 645 -2.57 -37.23 13.32
C THR A 645 -3.79 -37.74 12.59
N PHE A 646 -3.72 -38.95 12.05
CA PHE A 646 -4.81 -39.56 11.29
C PHE A 646 -4.99 -41.02 11.69
N ASP A 647 -6.22 -41.48 11.67
CA ASP A 647 -6.55 -42.90 11.71
C ASP A 647 -6.77 -43.39 10.27
N LEU A 648 -6.00 -44.40 9.87
CA LEU A 648 -6.06 -45.03 8.57
C LEU A 648 -6.65 -46.43 8.73
N THR A 649 -7.80 -46.65 8.11
CA THR A 649 -8.35 -48.00 7.90
C THR A 649 -7.90 -48.51 6.54
N VAL A 650 -7.32 -49.71 6.52
CA VAL A 650 -6.94 -50.44 5.30
C VAL A 650 -7.82 -51.66 5.20
N ASP A 651 -8.64 -51.70 4.16
CA ASP A 651 -9.50 -52.84 3.81
C ASP A 651 -8.96 -53.47 2.52
N ILE A 652 -8.71 -54.77 2.57
CA ILE A 652 -8.10 -55.56 1.50
C ILE A 652 -9.06 -56.68 1.13
N ASN A 653 -9.49 -56.70 -0.12
CA ASN A 653 -10.27 -57.77 -0.70
C ASN A 653 -9.51 -58.37 -1.89
N LEU A 654 -9.31 -59.68 -1.88
CA LEU A 654 -8.65 -60.41 -2.96
C LEU A 654 -9.59 -61.50 -3.47
N THR A 655 -9.88 -61.48 -4.77
CA THR A 655 -10.78 -62.44 -5.43
C THR A 655 -10.10 -63.06 -6.64
N ALA A 656 -9.95 -64.38 -6.67
CA ALA A 656 -9.46 -65.17 -7.80
C ALA A 656 -10.33 -66.43 -7.98
N PRO A 657 -10.25 -67.15 -9.11
CA PRO A 657 -11.07 -68.35 -9.37
C PRO A 657 -11.06 -69.40 -8.26
N SER A 658 -9.96 -69.49 -7.52
CA SER A 658 -9.79 -70.44 -6.42
C SER A 658 -9.50 -69.78 -5.07
N LEU A 659 -9.47 -68.45 -4.96
CA LEU A 659 -9.06 -67.73 -3.75
C LEU A 659 -10.04 -66.59 -3.47
N GLN A 660 -10.56 -66.50 -2.26
CA GLN A 660 -11.22 -65.28 -1.76
C GLN A 660 -10.65 -64.96 -0.39
N MET A 661 -10.21 -63.73 -0.17
CA MET A 661 -9.68 -63.28 1.11
C MET A 661 -10.10 -61.85 1.42
N GLU A 662 -10.35 -61.61 2.70
CA GLU A 662 -10.73 -60.31 3.21
C GLU A 662 -9.90 -60.03 4.47
N ALA A 663 -9.30 -58.84 4.53
CA ALA A 663 -8.51 -58.42 5.67
C ALA A 663 -8.70 -56.93 5.93
N GLU A 664 -8.84 -56.56 7.20
CA GLU A 664 -9.08 -55.17 7.60
C GLU A 664 -8.26 -54.84 8.84
N GLY A 665 -7.76 -53.61 8.91
CA GLY A 665 -7.25 -53.09 10.17
C GLY A 665 -6.99 -51.61 10.16
N ASP A 666 -6.87 -51.09 11.39
CA ASP A 666 -6.68 -49.68 11.67
C ASP A 666 -5.22 -49.41 12.06
N LEU A 667 -4.71 -48.26 11.62
CA LEU A 667 -3.40 -47.74 11.94
C LEU A 667 -3.52 -46.27 12.33
N THR A 668 -2.67 -45.78 13.22
CA THR A 668 -2.54 -44.34 13.47
C THR A 668 -1.29 -43.82 12.75
N LEU A 669 -1.48 -42.83 11.89
CA LEU A 669 -0.42 -42.09 11.22
C LEU A 669 -0.14 -40.79 11.98
N THR A 670 1.12 -40.47 12.21
CA THR A 670 1.56 -39.20 12.81
C THR A 670 2.71 -38.61 12.02
N ALA A 671 2.78 -37.27 11.95
CA ALA A 671 3.91 -36.60 11.31
C ALA A 671 5.18 -36.67 12.20
N ASP A 672 6.32 -37.00 11.60
CA ASP A 672 7.62 -36.96 12.25
C ASP A 672 8.30 -35.58 12.10
N MET A 673 9.50 -35.41 12.68
CA MET A 673 10.27 -34.16 12.58
C MET A 673 10.70 -33.79 11.15
N SER A 674 10.59 -34.71 10.20
CA SER A 674 10.78 -34.46 8.77
C SER A 674 9.45 -34.18 8.06
N TYR A 675 8.39 -33.88 8.83
CA TYR A 675 7.03 -33.64 8.37
C TYR A 675 6.43 -34.79 7.55
N THR A 676 6.98 -36.00 7.69
CA THR A 676 6.51 -37.19 6.98
C THR A 676 5.52 -37.95 7.85
N LEU A 677 4.33 -38.27 7.31
CA LEU A 677 3.35 -39.11 8.01
C LEU A 677 3.82 -40.57 7.99
N ARG A 678 3.91 -41.16 9.18
CA ARG A 678 4.27 -42.56 9.37
C ARG A 678 3.37 -43.20 10.40
N GLY A 679 3.09 -44.49 10.23
CA GLY A 679 2.36 -45.25 11.22
C GLY A 679 2.56 -46.75 11.04
N SER A 680 2.18 -47.48 12.07
CA SER A 680 2.12 -48.94 12.06
C SER A 680 0.90 -49.42 12.81
N GLY A 681 0.41 -50.60 12.45
CA GLY A 681 -0.76 -51.20 13.05
C GLY A 681 -0.90 -52.66 12.70
N THR A 682 -2.05 -53.23 13.01
CA THR A 682 -2.34 -54.66 12.83
C THR A 682 -3.52 -54.82 11.90
N ILE A 683 -3.31 -55.56 10.81
CA ILE A 683 -4.36 -55.97 9.88
C ILE A 683 -4.78 -57.39 10.26
N ASN A 684 -6.08 -57.60 10.45
CA ASN A 684 -6.67 -58.88 10.81
C ASN A 684 -7.30 -59.50 9.57
N TYR A 685 -7.10 -60.80 9.40
CA TYR A 685 -7.88 -61.53 8.39
C TYR A 685 -9.31 -61.71 8.89
N LEU A 686 -10.28 -61.26 8.09
CA LEU A 686 -11.71 -61.40 8.37
C LEU A 686 -12.22 -62.74 7.84
N SER A 687 -11.83 -63.09 6.62
CA SER A 687 -12.22 -64.35 5.98
C SER A 687 -11.19 -64.80 4.93
N GLY A 688 -11.19 -66.10 4.60
CA GLY A 688 -10.32 -66.64 3.57
C GLY A 688 -10.75 -68.03 3.11
N THR A 689 -10.84 -68.25 1.79
CA THR A 689 -11.09 -69.55 1.17
C THR A 689 -10.10 -69.78 0.02
N LEU A 690 -9.53 -70.98 -0.05
CA LEU A 690 -8.64 -71.41 -1.13
C LEU A 690 -9.09 -72.78 -1.64
N SER A 691 -9.82 -72.84 -2.75
CA SER A 691 -10.49 -74.04 -3.25
C SER A 691 -11.38 -74.70 -2.19
N SER A 692 -10.93 -75.78 -1.55
CA SER A 692 -11.63 -76.45 -0.44
C SER A 692 -11.04 -76.14 0.94
N ALA A 693 -10.00 -75.31 1.02
CA ALA A 693 -9.36 -74.91 2.27
C ALA A 693 -9.97 -73.61 2.81
N ILE A 694 -10.01 -73.47 4.14
CA ILE A 694 -10.52 -72.29 4.85
C ILE A 694 -9.39 -71.72 5.70
N LEU A 695 -9.25 -70.40 5.72
CA LEU A 695 -8.28 -69.71 6.56
C LEU A 695 -8.66 -69.86 8.04
N LEU A 696 -7.72 -70.26 8.90
CA LEU A 696 -7.98 -70.36 10.33
C LEU A 696 -8.26 -68.96 10.92
N PRO A 697 -9.26 -68.80 11.80
CA PRO A 697 -9.62 -67.50 12.35
C PRO A 697 -8.56 -66.96 13.32
N GLY A 698 -8.55 -65.63 13.50
CA GLY A 698 -7.68 -64.96 14.50
C GLY A 698 -6.25 -64.72 14.04
N GLN A 699 -5.98 -64.81 12.74
CA GLN A 699 -4.68 -64.48 12.16
C GLN A 699 -4.57 -62.99 11.82
N SER A 700 -3.36 -62.43 11.94
CA SER A 700 -3.09 -61.01 11.71
C SER A 700 -1.65 -60.76 11.27
N PHE A 701 -1.36 -59.60 10.70
CA PHE A 701 -0.01 -59.15 10.39
C PHE A 701 0.21 -57.67 10.73
N THR A 702 1.47 -57.31 10.96
CA THR A 702 1.85 -55.90 11.15
C THR A 702 2.00 -55.21 9.80
N GLN A 703 1.36 -54.05 9.67
CA GLN A 703 1.45 -53.20 8.50
C GLN A 703 2.18 -51.91 8.87
N ASN A 704 3.18 -51.52 8.07
CA ASN A 704 3.84 -50.22 8.18
C ASN A 704 3.43 -49.34 7.00
N VAL A 705 3.16 -48.08 7.26
CA VAL A 705 2.72 -47.11 6.24
C VAL A 705 3.58 -45.86 6.32
N VAL A 706 4.01 -45.41 5.15
CA VAL A 706 4.67 -44.11 4.97
C VAL A 706 3.88 -43.35 3.92
N VAL A 707 3.50 -42.11 4.23
CA VAL A 707 2.94 -41.20 3.22
C VAL A 707 4.08 -40.46 2.56
N THR A 708 4.11 -40.50 1.24
CA THR A 708 5.06 -39.84 0.35
C THR A 708 4.32 -38.82 -0.50
N ASN A 709 5.02 -37.81 -1.02
CA ASN A 709 4.44 -36.80 -1.89
C ASN A 709 3.14 -36.19 -1.33
N LEU A 710 3.10 -35.93 -0.01
CA LEU A 710 1.99 -35.24 0.60
C LEU A 710 2.02 -33.78 0.12
N ASP A 711 1.14 -33.46 -0.81
CA ASP A 711 0.97 -32.12 -1.35
C ASP A 711 -0.44 -31.65 -1.07
N ALA A 712 -0.59 -30.96 0.06
CA ALA A 712 -1.85 -30.37 0.50
C ALA A 712 -2.15 -29.02 -0.17
N CYS A 713 -1.39 -28.65 -1.20
CA CYS A 713 -1.24 -27.26 -1.59
C CYS A 713 -1.58 -27.00 -3.04
N ASP A 714 -0.91 -27.70 -3.95
CA ASP A 714 -1.12 -27.57 -5.38
C ASP A 714 -1.99 -28.73 -5.89
N SER A 715 -1.56 -29.98 -5.68
CA SER A 715 -2.24 -31.16 -6.25
C SER A 715 -3.30 -31.78 -5.36
N MET A 716 -3.31 -31.51 -4.05
CA MET A 716 -4.17 -32.19 -3.07
C MET A 716 -4.02 -33.71 -3.15
N THR A 717 -2.77 -34.20 -3.16
CA THR A 717 -2.47 -35.62 -3.28
C THR A 717 -1.59 -36.13 -2.15
N ALA A 718 -1.67 -37.43 -1.91
CA ALA A 718 -0.83 -38.16 -0.97
C ALA A 718 -0.56 -39.57 -1.52
N GLY A 719 0.69 -40.01 -1.52
CA GLY A 719 1.09 -41.36 -1.92
C GLY A 719 1.26 -42.26 -0.70
N PHE A 720 0.37 -43.23 -0.50
CA PHE A 720 0.48 -44.18 0.60
C PHE A 720 1.38 -45.34 0.20
N VAL A 721 2.37 -45.64 1.02
CA VAL A 721 3.31 -46.72 0.74
C VAL A 721 3.15 -47.81 1.79
N LEU A 722 2.57 -48.93 1.39
CA LEU A 722 2.38 -50.13 2.20
C LEU A 722 3.60 -51.06 2.06
N ASP A 723 4.09 -51.62 3.17
CA ASP A 723 5.20 -52.58 3.15
C ASP A 723 4.80 -54.01 2.75
N ARG A 724 3.51 -54.39 2.86
CA ARG A 724 2.97 -55.70 2.51
C ARG A 724 1.43 -55.66 2.34
N LEU A 725 0.81 -56.76 1.89
CA LEU A 725 -0.65 -56.97 1.87
C LEU A 725 -1.10 -58.20 2.67
N GLY A 726 -0.15 -58.94 3.25
CA GLY A 726 -0.40 -60.20 3.92
C GLY A 726 0.72 -60.60 4.86
N ALA A 727 0.44 -61.61 5.69
CA ALA A 727 1.39 -62.24 6.58
C ALA A 727 2.48 -63.01 5.79
N ASP A 728 3.62 -63.24 6.44
CA ASP A 728 4.69 -64.07 5.87
C ASP A 728 4.26 -65.54 5.71
N GLN A 729 3.34 -65.97 6.57
CA GLN A 729 2.73 -67.29 6.59
C GLN A 729 1.28 -67.17 7.07
N GLU A 730 0.35 -67.85 6.40
CA GLU A 730 -1.03 -68.03 6.85
C GLU A 730 -1.33 -69.52 7.08
N ASN A 731 -2.14 -69.83 8.08
CA ASN A 731 -2.56 -71.18 8.43
C ASN A 731 -3.96 -71.47 7.89
N TRP A 732 -4.13 -72.64 7.28
CA TRP A 732 -5.31 -73.05 6.54
C TRP A 732 -5.75 -74.44 6.98
N GLU A 733 -7.05 -74.70 6.97
CA GLU A 733 -7.64 -76.01 7.24
C GLU A 733 -8.23 -76.59 5.95
N VAL A 734 -7.90 -77.84 5.63
CA VAL A 734 -8.54 -78.60 4.54
C VAL A 734 -8.87 -80.01 5.01
N ALA A 735 -10.15 -80.37 4.96
CA ALA A 735 -10.65 -81.70 5.37
C ALA A 735 -10.17 -82.15 6.78
N GLY A 736 -10.06 -81.22 7.74
CA GLY A 736 -9.63 -81.49 9.11
C GLY A 736 -8.11 -81.62 9.31
N ALA A 737 -7.30 -81.22 8.31
CA ALA A 737 -5.86 -81.11 8.43
C ALA A 737 -5.40 -79.65 8.24
N ASP A 738 -4.58 -79.17 9.17
CA ASP A 738 -3.98 -77.84 9.11
C ASP A 738 -2.72 -77.84 8.24
N PHE A 739 -2.51 -76.80 7.45
CA PHE A 739 -1.27 -76.53 6.75
C PHE A 739 -0.95 -75.04 6.73
N THR A 740 0.33 -74.71 6.58
CA THR A 740 0.79 -73.32 6.48
C THR A 740 1.13 -73.00 5.02
N GLY A 741 0.56 -71.92 4.51
CA GLY A 741 0.83 -71.35 3.18
C GLY A 741 1.29 -69.90 3.28
N ASN A 742 1.52 -69.26 2.14
CA ASN A 742 1.91 -67.85 2.05
C ASN A 742 1.29 -67.21 0.80
N PHE A 743 -0.02 -67.36 0.66
CA PHE A 743 -0.77 -67.06 -0.57
C PHE A 743 -1.00 -65.56 -0.77
N LEU A 744 -0.96 -64.75 0.29
CA LEU A 744 -1.06 -63.29 0.23
C LEU A 744 0.30 -62.59 0.38
N LYS A 745 1.41 -63.34 0.39
CA LYS A 745 2.76 -62.78 0.46
C LYS A 745 3.15 -62.13 -0.87
N ILE A 746 2.60 -60.93 -1.12
CA ILE A 746 3.09 -60.00 -2.13
C ILE A 746 4.21 -59.20 -1.46
N LEU A 747 5.45 -59.70 -1.57
CA LEU A 747 6.62 -58.87 -1.30
C LEU A 747 6.77 -57.91 -2.48
N GLY A 748 6.66 -56.61 -2.23
CA GLY A 748 6.63 -55.61 -3.30
C GLY A 748 7.86 -55.71 -4.21
N GLY A 749 7.61 -55.66 -5.51
CA GLY A 749 8.65 -55.86 -6.52
C GLY A 749 8.13 -55.84 -7.95
N GLY A 750 6.82 -56.01 -8.15
CA GLY A 750 6.16 -55.80 -9.43
C GLY A 750 5.24 -54.56 -9.42
N PRO A 751 5.11 -53.84 -10.54
CA PRO A 751 4.13 -52.77 -10.68
C PRO A 751 2.70 -53.32 -10.50
N PHE A 752 1.87 -52.62 -9.74
CA PHE A 752 0.41 -52.76 -9.78
C PHE A 752 -0.05 -52.21 -11.14
N ILE A 753 -0.40 -53.07 -12.08
CA ILE A 753 -0.87 -52.67 -13.42
C ILE A 753 -2.40 -52.82 -13.44
N GLY A 754 -3.12 -51.73 -13.20
CA GLY A 754 -4.54 -51.67 -13.52
C GLY A 754 -4.75 -51.45 -15.02
N ASN A 755 -5.75 -52.11 -15.61
CA ASN A 755 -6.13 -52.01 -17.03
C ASN A 755 -6.78 -50.66 -17.41
N GLY A 756 -6.23 -49.56 -16.88
CA GLY A 756 -6.63 -48.18 -17.15
C GLY A 756 -5.58 -47.17 -16.67
N ASN A 757 -4.47 -47.02 -17.42
CA ASN A 757 -3.55 -45.87 -17.40
C ASN A 757 -3.06 -45.32 -16.03
N VAL A 758 -2.90 -46.14 -14.99
CA VAL A 758 -2.11 -45.76 -13.81
C VAL A 758 -0.83 -46.57 -13.78
N VAL A 759 0.22 -46.07 -14.43
CA VAL A 759 1.59 -46.52 -14.18
C VAL A 759 1.98 -45.92 -12.84
N LEU A 760 1.92 -46.71 -11.77
CA LEU A 760 2.41 -46.27 -10.46
C LEU A 760 3.92 -46.00 -10.58
N PRO A 761 4.40 -44.81 -10.18
CA PRO A 761 5.83 -44.55 -10.16
C PRO A 761 6.52 -45.58 -9.25
N PRO A 762 7.70 -46.11 -9.62
CA PRO A 762 8.44 -47.00 -8.75
C PRO A 762 8.66 -46.31 -7.41
N SER A 763 8.27 -46.96 -6.31
CA SER A 763 8.66 -46.51 -4.97
C SER A 763 10.19 -46.39 -4.94
N PRO A 764 10.77 -45.34 -4.33
CA PRO A 764 12.22 -45.26 -4.12
C PRO A 764 12.76 -46.42 -3.26
N TYR A 765 11.87 -47.19 -2.62
CA TYR A 765 12.19 -48.39 -1.87
C TYR A 765 11.71 -49.64 -2.62
N VAL A 766 12.67 -50.44 -3.13
CA VAL A 766 12.42 -51.79 -3.65
C VAL A 766 11.70 -52.60 -2.57
N GLY A 767 10.49 -53.11 -2.82
CA GLY A 767 9.76 -53.83 -1.77
C GLY A 767 8.32 -53.39 -1.48
N GLN A 768 7.86 -52.25 -1.98
CA GLN A 768 6.68 -51.56 -1.42
C GLN A 768 5.59 -51.24 -2.45
N ILE A 769 4.34 -51.08 -1.98
CA ILE A 769 3.15 -50.82 -2.79
C ILE A 769 2.74 -49.36 -2.63
N GLY A 770 2.79 -48.58 -3.71
CA GLY A 770 2.40 -47.18 -3.73
C GLY A 770 0.95 -46.99 -4.19
N LEU A 771 0.15 -46.28 -3.40
CA LEU A 771 -1.27 -46.01 -3.63
C LEU A 771 -1.51 -44.49 -3.63
N PRO A 772 -1.61 -43.82 -4.79
CA PRO A 772 -1.80 -42.38 -4.87
C PRO A 772 -3.26 -42.02 -4.60
N ALA A 773 -3.53 -41.23 -3.56
CA ALA A 773 -4.87 -40.78 -3.22
C ALA A 773 -5.02 -39.26 -3.33
N THR A 774 -6.25 -38.82 -3.57
CA THR A 774 -6.63 -37.41 -3.48
C THR A 774 -7.11 -37.07 -2.07
N LEU A 775 -6.66 -35.93 -1.56
CA LEU A 775 -7.06 -35.40 -0.25
C LEU A 775 -8.33 -34.57 -0.35
N ASN A 776 -9.33 -34.94 0.44
CA ASN A 776 -10.56 -34.16 0.63
C ASN A 776 -10.31 -33.02 1.62
N ASN A 777 -9.77 -31.90 1.12
CA ASN A 777 -9.51 -30.74 1.97
C ASN A 777 -10.80 -30.22 2.63
N ARG A 778 -10.70 -29.76 3.88
CA ARG A 778 -11.80 -29.29 4.72
C ARG A 778 -12.82 -30.35 5.11
N GLN A 779 -12.41 -31.62 5.12
CA GLN A 779 -13.22 -32.73 5.60
C GLN A 779 -12.41 -33.54 6.60
N ALA A 780 -13.06 -34.05 7.65
CA ALA A 780 -12.40 -34.96 8.58
C ALA A 780 -11.93 -36.23 7.87
N GLN A 781 -12.75 -36.79 6.98
CA GLN A 781 -12.36 -37.92 6.13
C GLN A 781 -11.49 -37.42 4.97
N ALA A 782 -10.18 -37.38 5.22
CA ALA A 782 -9.16 -36.91 4.30
C ALA A 782 -9.07 -37.75 3.02
N VAL A 783 -9.25 -39.07 3.13
CA VAL A 783 -9.22 -40.00 2.00
C VAL A 783 -10.32 -41.04 2.19
N ASN A 784 -10.98 -41.38 1.10
CA ASN A 784 -11.82 -42.56 0.99
C ASN A 784 -11.75 -43.01 -0.46
N GLN A 785 -10.78 -43.90 -0.74
CA GLN A 785 -10.44 -44.28 -2.10
C GLN A 785 -10.16 -45.77 -2.19
N THR A 786 -10.76 -46.39 -3.20
CA THR A 786 -10.57 -47.79 -3.54
C THR A 786 -9.66 -47.92 -4.75
N PHE A 787 -8.66 -48.79 -4.62
CA PHE A 787 -7.67 -49.11 -5.63
C PHE A 787 -7.91 -50.52 -6.11
N GLU A 788 -8.04 -50.71 -7.42
CA GLU A 788 -8.28 -52.01 -8.04
C GLU A 788 -7.12 -52.38 -8.95
N ALA A 789 -6.70 -53.65 -8.90
CA ALA A 789 -5.70 -54.18 -9.81
C ALA A 789 -5.95 -55.65 -10.13
N GLU A 790 -5.55 -56.02 -11.34
CA GLU A 790 -5.63 -57.39 -11.84
C GLU A 790 -4.22 -58.01 -11.76
N MET A 791 -4.11 -59.17 -11.12
CA MET A 791 -2.87 -59.90 -10.89
C MET A 791 -3.03 -61.35 -11.38
N ASP A 792 -2.57 -61.66 -12.60
CA ASP A 792 -2.55 -63.02 -13.18
C ASP A 792 -3.79 -63.88 -12.87
N GLY A 793 -4.98 -63.32 -13.11
CA GLY A 793 -6.27 -63.98 -12.87
C GLY A 793 -6.86 -63.80 -11.46
N ALA A 794 -6.35 -62.86 -10.67
CA ALA A 794 -6.93 -62.40 -9.41
C ALA A 794 -7.22 -60.90 -9.47
N ASP A 795 -8.36 -60.48 -8.93
CA ASP A 795 -8.72 -59.08 -8.69
C ASP A 795 -8.37 -58.72 -7.24
N ALA A 796 -7.51 -57.72 -7.06
CA ALA A 796 -7.16 -57.15 -5.77
C ALA A 796 -7.81 -55.78 -5.63
N GLN A 797 -8.54 -55.58 -4.54
CA GLN A 797 -9.13 -54.31 -4.16
C GLN A 797 -8.55 -53.89 -2.80
N VAL A 798 -8.01 -52.68 -2.73
CA VAL A 798 -7.54 -52.06 -1.49
C VAL A 798 -8.29 -50.76 -1.30
N THR A 799 -9.05 -50.64 -0.21
CA THR A 799 -9.72 -49.40 0.17
C THR A 799 -8.97 -48.74 1.31
N LEU A 800 -8.58 -47.48 1.10
CA LEU A 800 -7.98 -46.64 2.12
C LEU A 800 -9.00 -45.62 2.62
N THR A 801 -9.28 -45.64 3.91
CA THR A 801 -10.05 -44.59 4.58
C THR A 801 -9.16 -43.86 5.58
N LEU A 802 -8.84 -42.60 5.30
CA LEU A 802 -8.02 -41.76 6.17
C LEU A 802 -8.92 -40.74 6.88
N LEU A 803 -8.97 -40.79 8.21
CA LEU A 803 -9.71 -39.89 9.07
C LEU A 803 -8.74 -39.00 9.87
N HIS A 804 -8.88 -37.69 9.77
CA HIS A 804 -8.08 -36.71 10.50
C HIS A 804 -8.53 -36.61 11.96
N THR A 805 -7.67 -37.02 12.88
CA THR A 805 -7.91 -37.08 14.33
C THR A 805 -6.82 -36.30 15.10
N PRO A 806 -6.79 -34.95 14.95
CA PRO A 806 -5.73 -34.12 15.50
C PRO A 806 -5.67 -34.16 17.03
N GLN A 807 -4.45 -34.23 17.59
CA GLN A 807 -4.22 -34.25 19.05
C GLN A 807 -4.03 -32.85 19.66
#